data_AF-A0A401SBP3-F1
#
_entry.id   AF-A0A401SBP3-F1
#
_cell.length_a   1.000
_cell.length_b   1.000
_cell.length_c   1.000
_cell.angle_alpha   90.00
_cell.angle_beta   90.00
_cell.angle_gamma   90.00
#
_symmetry.space_group_name_H-M   'P 1'
#
loop_
_entity.id
_entity.type
_entity.pdbx_description
1 polymer ?
#
loop_
_entity_poly.entity_id
_entity_poly.type
_entity_poly.pdbx_seq_one_letter_code
_entity_poly.pdbx_strand_id
1 'polypeptide(L)'
;MYTEKKTWEEMDVGLIFTEIKGLAEELLGKQSTRNVEEVIDKLYVKVTTLDEIARNKTMDTQVEEYAINLWNWAVTKRLESSINDEQRTKLRHVACKLVCLYDCAEPNEVTLQRQVLMFMKTGKSWLDCRKPLLADGFLDLALTSLEVLYAKLLAGYDGQSDINVLKNDVEKDLFKVHSYRAESAVIQCDHVNAVTCIQRCKDILLRIPKETGYLSLLCYNFGIDTYQQKKYEESAFWLSQSYDIGKIDKRYSPSSPVQAKVLRLLANVYLEWDVKQHQERALNAVILANQENPHPAGLFLKIKILLKGIFPDPVISAAVSDLLGKVSLDVCLEAAKLLLEHDRDDLSFEFLTTLSKQFETSHDIGKILLMHLMQLLQRGKDELAKQKIEDIIAGHYSGKRLSSDILTRFHIVLWEKATKNFEVQKCTEALQWYSYSLSFFSDGQLDQNLARLQRNRALCYLHLNHLEKAKEAVKAAEQIDPDNFFTQFNIYKIAILESDTQKAMEAIKAIGKLAEKSVECEHNIVTNRISVTDFLSLAAHFALENDQEDAARIAFEYLCEYSQDCNQLLTALRCLIRLVPSITGTDDQQTRFERLDSLKSYLKAAYEKLIVHVAEGKMTVELKSSEANWFRKIAWNLALQCENCPSRMRDFFTLSYQIASLTQAREHIQICWDIWATLKATVGAMESPAHYPSVCKKALKIAFSLQKKQPDKDVIRCSKLLHSLIQISLPTGLMEIESQVLEEVWWYYEEALMIIENSQEEYPEVEMLWLMTRAWNTGASLYSLGKYTEAEKWCGLGMRFLKHLGSLRASYESQMIGLYAEILDRMDREKKVLPVEE
;
A
#
# COMPACT_ATOMS: atom_id res chain seq x y z
N MET A 1 -28.29 27.52 72.21
CA MET A 1 -28.45 27.07 70.81
C MET A 1 -28.62 28.18 69.76
N TYR A 2 -29.61 29.10 69.81
CA TYR A 2 -29.71 30.17 68.78
C TYR A 2 -28.70 31.33 68.96
N THR A 3 -28.28 31.62 70.20
CA THR A 3 -27.25 32.64 70.52
C THR A 3 -25.83 32.14 70.29
N GLU A 4 -25.54 30.87 70.60
CA GLU A 4 -24.22 30.27 70.35
C GLU A 4 -23.91 30.17 68.86
N LYS A 5 -24.88 29.76 68.02
CA LYS A 5 -24.67 29.62 66.57
C LYS A 5 -24.31 30.97 65.91
N LYS A 6 -24.89 32.07 66.40
CA LYS A 6 -24.62 33.42 65.92
C LYS A 6 -23.22 33.91 66.30
N THR A 7 -22.74 33.58 67.49
CA THR A 7 -21.36 33.90 67.92
C THR A 7 -20.29 33.09 67.19
N TRP A 8 -20.58 31.83 66.81
CA TRP A 8 -19.66 31.02 65.99
C TRP A 8 -19.57 31.55 64.56
N GLU A 9 -20.71 31.91 63.94
CA GLU A 9 -20.75 32.52 62.60
C GLU A 9 -20.06 33.92 62.59
N GLU A 10 -20.25 34.74 63.63
CA GLU A 10 -19.57 36.05 63.76
C GLU A 10 -18.05 35.92 64.01
N MET A 11 -17.60 34.90 64.76
CA MET A 11 -16.17 34.60 64.94
C MET A 11 -15.51 34.11 63.65
N ASP A 12 -16.18 33.26 62.87
CA ASP A 12 -15.67 32.78 61.58
C ASP A 12 -15.55 33.91 60.54
N VAL A 13 -16.51 34.84 60.51
CA VAL A 13 -16.47 36.02 59.63
C VAL A 13 -15.30 36.95 59.98
N GLY A 14 -15.07 37.19 61.28
CA GLY A 14 -13.94 38.01 61.74
C GLY A 14 -12.58 37.41 61.39
N LEU A 15 -12.45 36.09 61.49
CA LEU A 15 -11.22 35.36 61.14
C LEU A 15 -10.94 35.43 59.63
N ILE A 16 -11.96 35.20 58.80
CA ILE A 16 -11.85 35.30 57.34
C ILE A 16 -11.45 36.73 56.93
N PHE A 17 -11.98 37.75 57.60
CA PHE A 17 -11.62 39.15 57.32
C PHE A 17 -10.15 39.45 57.64
N THR A 18 -9.61 38.95 58.75
CA THR A 18 -8.18 39.08 59.08
C THR A 18 -7.28 38.37 58.08
N GLU A 19 -7.69 37.22 57.55
CA GLU A 19 -6.94 36.50 56.51
C GLU A 19 -6.95 37.25 55.18
N ILE A 20 -8.10 37.81 54.77
CA ILE A 20 -8.21 38.64 53.56
C ILE A 20 -7.30 39.87 53.68
N LYS A 21 -7.26 40.50 54.85
CA LYS A 21 -6.38 41.65 55.13
C LYS A 21 -4.90 41.28 54.98
N GLY A 22 -4.47 40.18 55.60
CA GLY A 22 -3.08 39.72 55.50
C GLY A 22 -2.65 39.40 54.07
N LEU A 23 -3.52 38.74 53.31
CA LEU A 23 -3.27 38.42 51.90
C LEU A 23 -3.28 39.66 50.99
N ALA A 24 -4.12 40.67 51.29
CA ALA A 24 -4.14 41.93 50.55
C ALA A 24 -2.87 42.75 50.80
N GLU A 25 -2.37 42.79 52.03
CA GLU A 25 -1.11 43.45 52.39
C GLU A 25 0.11 42.76 51.76
N GLU A 26 0.12 41.42 51.70
CA GLU A 26 1.14 40.63 51.01
C GLU A 26 1.22 41.00 49.51
N LEU A 27 0.07 41.18 48.86
CA LEU A 27 -0.02 41.55 47.44
C LEU A 27 0.37 43.02 47.17
N LEU A 28 0.08 43.93 48.12
CA LEU A 28 0.35 45.36 48.00
C LEU A 28 1.78 45.75 48.46
N GLY A 29 2.50 44.83 49.11
CA GLY A 29 3.87 45.02 49.59
C GLY A 29 4.94 45.10 48.48
N LYS A 30 6.09 45.72 48.78
CA LYS A 30 7.22 45.92 47.84
C LYS A 30 8.12 44.67 47.65
N GLN A 31 7.88 43.57 48.36
CA GLN A 31 8.71 42.37 48.25
C GLN A 31 8.19 41.48 47.11
N SER A 32 9.12 40.99 46.27
CA SER A 32 8.83 40.10 45.14
C SER A 32 8.16 38.81 45.62
N THR A 33 6.83 38.77 45.65
CA THR A 33 6.04 37.55 45.85
C THR A 33 6.34 36.59 44.70
N ARG A 34 7.12 35.54 44.95
CA ARG A 34 7.45 34.51 43.94
C ARG A 34 6.20 33.78 43.39
N ASN A 35 5.05 33.84 44.11
CA ASN A 35 3.79 33.18 43.77
C ASN A 35 2.57 34.13 43.80
N VAL A 36 2.60 35.22 43.01
CA VAL A 36 1.47 36.18 42.91
C VAL A 36 0.14 35.48 42.60
N GLU A 37 0.14 34.51 41.70
CA GLU A 37 -1.09 33.80 41.28
C GLU A 37 -1.74 33.04 42.43
N GLU A 38 -0.94 32.39 43.29
CA GLU A 38 -1.43 31.61 44.42
C GLU A 38 -2.08 32.50 45.50
N VAL A 39 -1.52 33.68 45.73
CA VAL A 39 -2.08 34.68 46.66
C VAL A 39 -3.43 35.20 46.14
N ILE A 40 -3.53 35.46 44.84
CA ILE A 40 -4.79 35.88 44.21
C ILE A 40 -5.86 34.80 44.31
N ASP A 41 -5.51 33.53 44.07
CA ASP A 41 -6.45 32.43 44.17
C ASP A 41 -6.95 32.22 45.61
N LYS A 42 -6.06 32.34 46.59
CA LYS A 42 -6.43 32.31 48.02
C LYS A 42 -7.35 33.47 48.40
N LEU A 43 -7.03 34.68 47.96
CA LEU A 43 -7.89 35.86 48.15
C LEU A 43 -9.28 35.64 47.56
N TYR A 44 -9.34 35.15 46.32
CA TYR A 44 -10.60 34.87 45.63
C TYR A 44 -11.45 33.87 46.41
N VAL A 45 -10.90 32.72 46.82
CA VAL A 45 -11.62 31.69 47.59
C VAL A 45 -12.14 32.24 48.92
N LYS A 46 -11.33 33.03 49.63
CA LYS A 46 -11.72 33.59 50.93
C LYS A 46 -12.84 34.62 50.79
N VAL A 47 -12.79 35.47 49.76
CA VAL A 47 -13.87 36.45 49.50
C VAL A 47 -15.15 35.78 49.01
N THR A 48 -15.08 34.72 48.19
CA THR A 48 -16.29 33.97 47.82
C THR A 48 -16.90 33.25 49.02
N THR A 49 -16.09 32.69 49.90
CA THR A 49 -16.56 32.06 51.16
C THR A 49 -17.21 33.10 52.06
N LEU A 50 -16.65 34.31 52.13
CA LEU A 50 -17.22 35.42 52.89
C LEU A 50 -18.57 35.87 52.33
N ASP A 51 -18.72 35.93 51.01
CA ASP A 51 -19.96 36.33 50.31
C ASP A 51 -21.12 35.33 50.56
N GLU A 52 -20.81 34.04 50.79
CA GLU A 52 -21.79 33.01 51.13
C GLU A 52 -22.26 33.09 52.61
N ILE A 53 -21.37 33.51 53.51
CA ILE A 53 -21.59 33.50 54.97
C ILE A 53 -22.12 34.84 55.49
N ALA A 54 -21.63 35.96 54.95
CA ALA A 54 -21.94 37.30 55.44
C ALA A 54 -23.16 37.91 54.73
N ARG A 55 -24.32 37.92 55.40
CA ARG A 55 -25.49 38.74 54.99
C ARG A 55 -25.49 40.16 55.57
N ASN A 56 -24.61 40.43 56.53
CA ASN A 56 -24.56 41.71 57.24
C ASN A 56 -23.41 42.54 56.71
N LYS A 57 -23.73 43.75 56.25
CA LYS A 57 -22.75 44.71 55.73
C LYS A 57 -21.97 45.35 56.88
N THR A 58 -20.69 45.69 56.66
CA THR A 58 -19.78 46.24 57.66
C THR A 58 -19.47 47.72 57.40
N MET A 59 -19.16 48.47 58.47
CA MET A 59 -18.86 49.92 58.45
C MET A 59 -17.35 50.22 58.55
N ASP A 60 -16.49 49.25 58.27
CA ASP A 60 -15.05 49.41 58.45
C ASP A 60 -14.43 50.12 57.23
N THR A 61 -13.96 51.35 57.45
CA THR A 61 -13.31 52.19 56.42
C THR A 61 -12.02 51.59 55.88
N GLN A 62 -11.37 50.69 56.61
CA GLN A 62 -10.20 49.97 56.10
C GLN A 62 -10.56 49.01 54.97
N VAL A 63 -11.76 48.41 54.98
CA VAL A 63 -12.25 47.50 53.92
C VAL A 63 -12.30 48.23 52.57
N GLU A 64 -12.82 49.46 52.59
CA GLU A 64 -12.94 50.30 51.40
C GLU A 64 -11.56 50.65 50.82
N GLU A 65 -10.60 51.00 51.69
CA GLU A 65 -9.23 51.31 51.29
C GLU A 65 -8.54 50.11 50.64
N TYR A 66 -8.65 48.91 51.23
CA TYR A 66 -8.12 47.68 50.62
C TYR A 66 -8.78 47.38 49.28
N ALA A 67 -10.10 47.53 49.17
CA ALA A 67 -10.82 47.28 47.93
C ALA A 67 -10.35 48.20 46.79
N ILE A 68 -10.15 49.50 47.07
CA ILE A 68 -9.66 50.49 46.11
C ILE A 68 -8.19 50.20 45.74
N ASN A 69 -7.35 49.86 46.71
CA ASN A 69 -5.93 49.55 46.47
C ASN A 69 -5.78 48.29 45.61
N LEU A 70 -6.54 47.23 45.90
CA LEU A 70 -6.58 46.01 45.08
C LEU A 70 -7.10 46.29 43.66
N TRP A 71 -8.14 47.13 43.53
CA TRP A 71 -8.67 47.56 42.23
C TRP A 71 -7.60 48.30 41.41
N ASN A 72 -6.93 49.28 42.00
CA ASN A 72 -5.89 50.06 41.35
C ASN A 72 -4.71 49.17 40.97
N TRP A 73 -4.31 48.23 41.83
CA TRP A 73 -3.28 47.25 41.54
C TRP A 73 -3.62 46.37 40.33
N ALA A 74 -4.87 45.89 40.25
CA ALA A 74 -5.37 45.13 39.10
C ALA A 74 -5.40 45.96 37.79
N VAL A 75 -5.48 47.29 37.88
CA VAL A 75 -5.45 48.21 36.73
C VAL A 75 -4.01 48.53 36.31
N THR A 76 -3.10 48.79 37.24
CA THR A 76 -1.71 49.22 36.97
C THR A 76 -0.82 48.10 36.44
N LYS A 77 -1.01 46.85 36.88
CA LYS A 77 -0.25 45.68 36.40
C LYS A 77 -0.61 45.21 34.97
N ARG A 78 -1.46 45.94 34.23
CA ARG A 78 -1.70 45.66 32.80
C ARG A 78 -0.46 45.85 31.92
N LEU A 79 0.53 46.60 32.40
CA LEU A 79 1.77 46.95 31.67
C LEU A 79 2.96 46.03 31.99
N GLU A 80 2.88 45.24 33.05
CA GLU A 80 3.93 44.32 33.48
C GLU A 80 3.40 42.89 33.38
N SER A 81 4.06 42.03 32.62
CA SER A 81 3.59 40.69 32.19
C SER A 81 3.50 39.63 33.31
N SER A 82 3.14 40.00 34.54
CA SER A 82 3.24 39.15 35.73
C SER A 82 1.97 38.36 36.10
N ILE A 83 0.81 38.66 35.51
CA ILE A 83 -0.46 37.95 35.80
C ILE A 83 -1.28 37.71 34.52
N ASN A 84 -1.97 36.58 34.45
CA ASN A 84 -2.89 36.27 33.35
C ASN A 84 -4.25 37.01 33.49
N ASP A 85 -5.04 37.00 32.41
CA ASP A 85 -6.31 37.74 32.34
C ASP A 85 -7.35 37.23 33.35
N GLU A 86 -7.34 35.93 33.67
CA GLU A 86 -8.24 35.34 34.66
C GLU A 86 -7.88 35.76 36.09
N GLN A 87 -6.59 35.78 36.44
CA GLN A 87 -6.12 36.22 37.76
C GLN A 87 -6.42 37.70 37.99
N ARG A 88 -6.25 38.54 36.97
CA ARG A 88 -6.67 39.95 37.02
C ARG A 88 -8.18 40.08 37.24
N THR A 89 -8.97 39.21 36.63
CA THR A 89 -10.43 39.20 36.77
C THR A 89 -10.85 38.78 38.18
N LYS A 90 -10.18 37.78 38.77
CA LYS A 90 -10.36 37.39 40.17
C LYS A 90 -10.05 38.53 41.14
N LEU A 91 -9.00 39.30 40.92
CA LEU A 91 -8.70 40.49 41.74
C LEU A 91 -9.77 41.57 41.63
N ARG A 92 -10.27 41.84 40.42
CA ARG A 92 -11.39 42.77 40.22
C ARG A 92 -12.66 42.29 40.93
N HIS A 93 -12.93 40.99 40.88
CA HIS A 93 -14.03 40.35 41.61
C HIS A 93 -13.88 40.58 43.12
N VAL A 94 -12.71 40.28 43.68
CA VAL A 94 -12.40 40.47 45.11
C VAL A 94 -12.64 41.93 45.52
N ALA A 95 -12.05 42.88 44.78
CA ALA A 95 -12.21 44.30 45.05
C ALA A 95 -13.70 44.73 44.99
N CYS A 96 -14.46 44.27 44.00
CA CYS A 96 -15.88 44.61 43.89
C CYS A 96 -16.72 44.05 45.04
N LYS A 97 -16.45 42.81 45.46
CA LYS A 97 -17.18 42.17 46.57
C LYS A 97 -16.87 42.85 47.90
N LEU A 98 -15.62 43.24 48.14
CA LEU A 98 -15.24 44.05 49.30
C LEU A 98 -15.97 45.42 49.31
N VAL A 99 -16.15 46.06 48.15
CA VAL A 99 -16.98 47.28 48.03
C VAL A 99 -18.46 47.01 48.33
N CYS A 100 -19.00 45.84 47.99
CA CYS A 100 -20.40 45.48 48.28
C CYS A 100 -20.63 45.22 49.78
N LEU A 101 -19.61 44.73 50.49
CA LEU A 101 -19.67 44.47 51.92
C LEU A 101 -19.62 45.75 52.76
N TYR A 102 -19.10 46.84 52.20
CA TYR A 102 -19.10 48.16 52.83
C TYR A 102 -20.48 48.84 52.68
N ASP A 103 -21.17 49.12 53.78
CA ASP A 103 -22.46 49.84 53.74
C ASP A 103 -22.26 51.35 53.86
N CYS A 104 -22.75 52.10 52.88
CA CYS A 104 -22.97 53.53 53.01
C CYS A 104 -24.48 53.74 53.13
N ALA A 105 -24.94 54.23 54.28
CA ALA A 105 -26.37 54.46 54.54
C ALA A 105 -27.04 55.31 53.45
N GLU A 106 -26.28 56.21 52.79
CA GLU A 106 -26.61 56.81 51.50
C GLU A 106 -25.35 57.04 50.65
N PRO A 107 -25.10 56.29 49.56
CA PRO A 107 -23.94 56.53 48.71
C PRO A 107 -24.11 57.84 47.92
N ASN A 108 -23.09 58.69 47.92
CA ASN A 108 -23.07 59.91 47.11
C ASN A 108 -22.92 59.57 45.60
N GLU A 109 -23.13 60.56 44.73
CA GLU A 109 -23.07 60.37 43.26
C GLU A 109 -21.72 59.81 42.80
N VAL A 110 -20.61 60.32 43.35
CA VAL A 110 -19.24 59.89 42.99
C VAL A 110 -18.99 58.42 43.37
N THR A 111 -19.48 58.00 44.54
CA THR A 111 -19.39 56.61 45.01
C THR A 111 -20.22 55.68 44.12
N LEU A 112 -21.43 56.09 43.72
CA LEU A 112 -22.26 55.33 42.79
C LEU A 112 -21.61 55.20 41.40
N GLN A 113 -21.07 56.29 40.83
CA GLN A 113 -20.35 56.25 39.56
C GLN A 113 -19.13 55.32 39.61
N ARG A 114 -18.39 55.32 40.72
CA ARG A 114 -17.27 54.40 40.95
C ARG A 114 -17.73 52.95 41.04
N GLN A 115 -18.80 52.67 41.80
CA GLN A 115 -19.38 51.33 41.91
C GLN A 115 -19.83 50.80 40.55
N VAL A 116 -20.57 51.61 39.77
CA VAL A 116 -20.98 51.28 38.40
C VAL A 116 -19.77 50.95 37.53
N LEU A 117 -18.73 51.78 37.54
CA LEU A 117 -17.49 51.52 36.79
C LEU A 117 -16.83 50.20 37.19
N MET A 118 -16.76 49.92 38.50
CA MET A 118 -16.14 48.71 39.04
C MET A 118 -16.93 47.46 38.64
N PHE A 119 -18.25 47.48 38.80
CA PHE A 119 -19.14 46.38 38.45
C PHE A 119 -19.14 46.10 36.95
N MET A 120 -19.27 47.13 36.10
CA MET A 120 -19.21 46.98 34.64
C MET A 120 -17.91 46.35 34.16
N LYS A 121 -16.76 46.88 34.63
CA LYS A 121 -15.44 46.39 34.21
C LYS A 121 -15.17 44.98 34.70
N THR A 122 -15.70 44.60 35.86
CA THR A 122 -15.58 43.24 36.41
C THR A 122 -16.46 42.26 35.65
N GLY A 123 -17.72 42.63 35.39
CA GLY A 123 -18.63 41.86 34.55
C GLY A 123 -18.03 41.62 33.17
N LYS A 124 -17.54 42.67 32.49
CA LYS A 124 -16.89 42.52 31.18
C LYS A 124 -15.65 41.62 31.24
N SER A 125 -14.81 41.74 32.26
CA SER A 125 -13.64 40.85 32.38
C SER A 125 -14.00 39.38 32.58
N TRP A 126 -15.10 39.06 33.28
CA TRP A 126 -15.59 37.69 33.36
C TRP A 126 -16.14 37.17 32.02
N LEU A 127 -16.76 38.04 31.21
CA LEU A 127 -17.18 37.71 29.85
C LEU A 127 -15.98 37.43 28.94
N ASP A 128 -14.93 38.25 29.03
CA ASP A 128 -13.69 38.03 28.28
C ASP A 128 -13.03 36.68 28.65
N CYS A 129 -13.17 36.24 29.91
CA CYS A 129 -12.79 34.91 30.39
C CYS A 129 -13.81 33.79 30.09
N ARG A 130 -14.86 34.05 29.29
CA ARG A 130 -15.94 33.10 28.94
C ARG A 130 -16.67 32.50 30.16
N LYS A 131 -16.80 33.25 31.27
CA LYS A 131 -17.52 32.84 32.50
C LYS A 131 -18.75 33.73 32.74
N PRO A 132 -19.83 33.56 31.98
CA PRO A 132 -20.96 34.50 31.96
C PRO A 132 -21.79 34.51 33.25
N LEU A 133 -21.95 33.35 33.92
CA LEU A 133 -22.67 33.26 35.19
C LEU A 133 -22.05 34.12 36.30
N LEU A 134 -20.73 34.23 36.33
CA LEU A 134 -20.02 35.11 37.27
C LEU A 134 -20.15 36.58 36.88
N ALA A 135 -20.34 36.89 35.59
CA ALA A 135 -20.51 38.25 35.11
C ALA A 135 -21.89 38.82 35.47
N ASP A 136 -22.95 38.02 35.33
CA ASP A 136 -24.35 38.47 35.50
C ASP A 136 -24.60 39.13 36.85
N GLY A 137 -24.10 38.54 37.93
CA GLY A 137 -24.24 39.12 39.28
C GLY A 137 -23.67 40.53 39.39
N PHE A 138 -22.52 40.82 38.76
CA PHE A 138 -21.95 42.17 38.74
C PHE A 138 -22.71 43.10 37.78
N LEU A 139 -23.20 42.60 36.65
CA LEU A 139 -23.96 43.41 35.70
C LEU A 139 -25.33 43.83 36.28
N ASP A 140 -25.98 42.98 37.08
CA ASP A 140 -27.23 43.32 37.78
C ASP A 140 -26.99 44.33 38.91
N LEU A 141 -25.87 44.22 39.63
CA LEU A 141 -25.44 45.24 40.60
C LEU A 141 -25.14 46.59 39.92
N ALA A 142 -24.53 46.57 38.73
CA ALA A 142 -24.30 47.77 37.94
C ALA A 142 -25.63 48.44 37.51
N LEU A 143 -26.62 47.66 37.07
CA LEU A 143 -27.95 48.19 36.73
C LEU A 143 -28.65 48.81 37.94
N THR A 144 -28.68 48.09 39.06
CA THR A 144 -29.31 48.59 40.30
C THR A 144 -28.65 49.90 40.73
N SER A 145 -27.33 49.99 40.65
CA SER A 145 -26.57 51.20 40.97
C SER A 145 -26.85 52.36 39.99
N LEU A 146 -27.00 52.05 38.69
CA LEU A 146 -27.37 53.02 37.66
C LEU A 146 -28.81 53.54 37.85
N GLU A 147 -29.75 52.70 38.26
CA GLU A 147 -31.14 53.09 38.54
C GLU A 147 -31.21 54.07 39.73
N VAL A 148 -30.47 53.78 40.81
CA VAL A 148 -30.35 54.68 41.97
C VAL A 148 -29.68 55.99 41.57
N LEU A 149 -28.62 55.94 40.77
CA LEU A 149 -27.93 57.14 40.27
C LEU A 149 -28.86 58.00 39.40
N TYR A 150 -29.62 57.39 38.50
CA TYR A 150 -30.59 58.08 37.65
C TYR A 150 -31.73 58.72 38.46
N ALA A 151 -32.26 58.03 39.47
CA ALA A 151 -33.28 58.56 40.36
C ALA A 151 -32.80 59.79 41.16
N LYS A 152 -31.54 59.76 41.64
CA LYS A 152 -30.93 60.90 42.34
C LYS A 152 -30.70 62.11 41.42
N LEU A 153 -30.26 61.88 40.19
CA LEU A 153 -30.11 62.93 39.19
C LEU A 153 -31.44 63.60 38.82
N LEU A 154 -32.56 62.86 38.83
CA LEU A 154 -33.90 63.41 38.61
C LEU A 154 -34.44 64.21 39.80
N ALA A 155 -34.04 63.87 41.03
CA ALA A 155 -34.54 64.49 42.25
C ALA A 155 -33.80 65.77 42.67
N GLY A 156 -32.61 66.04 42.11
CA GLY A 156 -31.64 66.96 42.72
C GLY A 156 -31.29 68.29 42.03
N TYR A 157 -31.82 68.65 40.85
CA TYR A 157 -31.25 69.79 40.08
C TYR A 157 -32.25 70.68 39.31
N ASP A 158 -32.01 72.01 39.39
CA ASP A 158 -32.74 73.12 38.74
C ASP A 158 -32.03 73.69 37.47
N GLY A 159 -30.86 73.17 37.06
CA GLY A 159 -30.03 73.73 35.97
C GLY A 159 -29.92 72.84 34.72
N GLN A 160 -30.39 73.31 33.55
CA GLN A 160 -30.62 72.48 32.35
C GLN A 160 -29.37 71.99 31.56
N SER A 161 -28.20 72.63 31.64
CA SER A 161 -27.05 72.30 30.77
C SER A 161 -26.17 71.15 31.27
N ASP A 162 -25.84 71.12 32.55
CA ASP A 162 -24.97 70.09 33.15
C ASP A 162 -25.71 68.75 33.33
N ILE A 163 -27.04 68.80 33.51
CA ILE A 163 -27.92 67.62 33.52
C ILE A 163 -27.79 66.82 32.22
N ASN A 164 -27.70 67.49 31.07
CA ASN A 164 -27.66 66.79 29.78
C ASN A 164 -26.35 66.03 29.55
N VAL A 165 -25.24 66.48 30.13
CA VAL A 165 -23.94 65.79 30.05
C VAL A 165 -23.95 64.55 30.98
N LEU A 166 -24.34 64.72 32.25
CA LEU A 166 -24.43 63.62 33.21
C LEU A 166 -25.45 62.56 32.78
N LYS A 167 -26.58 62.97 32.22
CA LYS A 167 -27.58 62.07 31.65
C LYS A 167 -27.03 61.27 30.47
N ASN A 168 -26.25 61.90 29.60
CA ASN A 168 -25.61 61.22 28.47
C ASN A 168 -24.58 60.17 28.96
N ASP A 169 -23.83 60.47 30.01
CA ASP A 169 -22.88 59.52 30.58
C ASP A 169 -23.57 58.33 31.26
N VAL A 170 -24.67 58.54 31.99
CA VAL A 170 -25.51 57.45 32.51
C VAL A 170 -26.10 56.60 31.39
N GLU A 171 -26.55 57.23 30.29
CA GLU A 171 -27.07 56.50 29.12
C GLU A 171 -25.98 55.66 28.42
N LYS A 172 -24.74 56.15 28.35
CA LYS A 172 -23.61 55.36 27.83
C LYS A 172 -23.29 54.15 28.70
N ASP A 173 -23.31 54.32 30.02
CA ASP A 173 -23.02 53.21 30.93
C ASP A 173 -24.17 52.20 30.94
N LEU A 174 -25.44 52.66 30.90
CA LEU A 174 -26.60 51.80 30.72
C LEU A 174 -26.53 51.00 29.40
N PHE A 175 -26.12 51.66 28.31
CA PHE A 175 -25.91 51.01 27.03
C PHE A 175 -24.82 49.92 27.11
N LYS A 176 -23.69 50.19 27.78
CA LYS A 176 -22.63 49.19 27.99
C LYS A 176 -23.12 48.02 28.82
N VAL A 177 -23.81 48.27 29.94
CA VAL A 177 -24.32 47.18 30.78
C VAL A 177 -25.29 46.29 29.99
N HIS A 178 -26.24 46.86 29.25
CA HIS A 178 -27.14 46.07 28.41
C HIS A 178 -26.40 45.32 27.30
N SER A 179 -25.36 45.90 26.70
CA SER A 179 -24.54 45.22 25.70
C SER A 179 -23.77 44.01 26.29
N TYR A 180 -23.25 44.14 27.50
CA TYR A 180 -22.56 43.04 28.21
C TYR A 180 -23.53 41.96 28.68
N ARG A 181 -24.74 42.34 29.13
CA ARG A 181 -25.80 41.37 29.44
C ARG A 181 -26.26 40.61 28.20
N ALA A 182 -26.34 41.28 27.05
CA ALA A 182 -26.62 40.61 25.79
C ALA A 182 -25.51 39.61 25.43
N GLU A 183 -24.25 40.00 25.56
CA GLU A 183 -23.10 39.12 25.33
C GLU A 183 -23.12 37.90 26.28
N SER A 184 -23.38 38.13 27.57
CA SER A 184 -23.57 37.07 28.56
C SER A 184 -24.66 36.09 28.15
N ALA A 185 -25.84 36.60 27.79
CA ALA A 185 -26.98 35.78 27.39
C ALA A 185 -26.69 34.95 26.13
N VAL A 186 -25.97 35.49 25.14
CA VAL A 186 -25.56 34.72 23.94
C VAL A 186 -24.59 33.59 24.31
N ILE A 187 -23.60 33.84 25.18
CA ILE A 187 -22.68 32.79 25.65
C ILE A 187 -23.45 31.70 26.40
N GLN A 188 -24.48 32.07 27.15
CA GLN A 188 -25.36 31.15 27.89
C GLN A 188 -26.44 30.48 27.03
N CYS A 189 -26.50 30.75 25.73
CA CYS A 189 -27.54 30.25 24.83
C CYS A 189 -28.97 30.73 25.16
N ASP A 190 -29.12 31.85 25.84
CA ASP A 190 -30.41 32.48 26.15
C ASP A 190 -30.75 33.57 25.11
N HIS A 191 -31.38 33.12 24.03
CA HIS A 191 -31.71 34.00 22.91
C HIS A 191 -32.70 35.11 23.31
N VAL A 192 -33.71 34.80 24.12
CA VAL A 192 -34.78 35.75 24.46
C VAL A 192 -34.25 36.93 25.28
N ASN A 193 -33.39 36.65 26.27
CA ASN A 193 -32.78 37.70 27.08
C ASN A 193 -31.77 38.51 26.28
N ALA A 194 -31.00 37.88 25.39
CA ALA A 194 -30.10 38.59 24.49
C ALA A 194 -30.86 39.59 23.59
N VAL A 195 -31.97 39.16 22.99
CA VAL A 195 -32.83 40.00 22.14
C VAL A 195 -33.40 41.18 22.92
N THR A 196 -33.89 40.92 24.14
CA THR A 196 -34.44 41.96 25.01
C THR A 196 -33.39 43.02 25.37
N CYS A 197 -32.16 42.61 25.69
CA CYS A 197 -31.06 43.52 25.98
C CYS A 197 -30.66 44.36 24.75
N ILE A 198 -30.58 43.75 23.57
CA ILE A 198 -30.26 44.48 22.33
C ILE A 198 -31.36 45.46 21.95
N GLN A 199 -32.63 45.12 22.17
CA GLN A 199 -33.72 46.06 21.94
C GLN A 199 -33.61 47.29 22.84
N ARG A 200 -33.28 47.11 24.14
CA ARG A 200 -32.98 48.24 25.03
C ARG A 200 -31.79 49.08 24.55
N CYS A 201 -30.72 48.45 24.06
CA CYS A 201 -29.60 49.16 23.47
C CYS A 201 -30.03 50.02 22.27
N LYS A 202 -30.91 49.50 21.39
CA LYS A 202 -31.44 50.26 20.24
C LYS A 202 -32.27 51.47 20.67
N ASP A 203 -33.11 51.32 21.69
CA ASP A 203 -33.90 52.44 22.21
C ASP A 203 -33.00 53.55 22.79
N ILE A 204 -31.84 53.17 23.35
CA ILE A 204 -30.82 54.10 23.83
C ILE A 204 -30.04 54.75 22.66
N LEU A 205 -29.80 54.04 21.55
CA LEU A 205 -29.09 54.59 20.37
C LEU A 205 -29.74 55.85 19.80
N LEU A 206 -31.06 56.02 19.93
CA LEU A 206 -31.75 57.25 19.52
C LEU A 206 -31.21 58.50 20.22
N ARG A 207 -30.64 58.34 21.43
CA ARG A 207 -30.05 59.41 22.24
C ARG A 207 -28.53 59.43 22.15
N ILE A 208 -27.88 58.29 21.92
CA ILE A 208 -26.42 58.16 21.75
C ILE A 208 -26.02 57.52 20.40
N PRO A 209 -26.29 58.19 19.26
CA PRO A 209 -26.09 57.59 17.94
C PRO A 209 -24.63 57.23 17.62
N LYS A 210 -23.65 57.79 18.35
CA LYS A 210 -22.21 57.49 18.23
C LYS A 210 -21.89 56.00 18.43
N GLU A 211 -22.69 55.29 19.23
CA GLU A 211 -22.46 53.87 19.55
C GLU A 211 -23.06 52.89 18.52
N THR A 212 -23.67 53.40 17.44
CA THR A 212 -24.32 52.59 16.39
C THR A 212 -23.35 51.56 15.79
N GLY A 213 -22.13 51.99 15.46
CA GLY A 213 -21.10 51.10 14.92
C GLY A 213 -20.69 49.99 15.88
N TYR A 214 -20.63 50.28 17.19
CA TYR A 214 -20.33 49.29 18.22
C TYR A 214 -21.44 48.25 18.33
N LEU A 215 -22.70 48.67 18.42
CA LEU A 215 -23.84 47.75 18.54
C LEU A 215 -23.99 46.86 17.29
N SER A 216 -23.79 47.44 16.10
CA SER A 216 -23.80 46.69 14.83
C SER A 216 -22.70 45.63 14.82
N LEU A 217 -21.48 45.95 15.25
CA LEU A 217 -20.38 44.99 15.34
C LEU A 217 -20.65 43.90 16.39
N LEU A 218 -21.24 44.26 17.53
CA LEU A 218 -21.60 43.30 18.57
C LEU A 218 -22.59 42.25 18.04
N CYS A 219 -23.65 42.69 17.36
CA CYS A 219 -24.62 41.79 16.72
C CYS A 219 -23.96 40.93 15.63
N TYR A 220 -23.01 41.47 14.86
CA TYR A 220 -22.25 40.68 13.89
C TYR A 220 -21.45 39.56 14.58
N ASN A 221 -20.80 39.85 15.70
CA ASN A 221 -20.07 38.85 16.49
C ASN A 221 -21.01 37.79 17.06
N PHE A 222 -22.20 38.16 17.55
CA PHE A 222 -23.22 37.19 17.96
C PHE A 222 -23.65 36.29 16.80
N GLY A 223 -23.79 36.86 15.61
CA GLY A 223 -24.04 36.12 14.38
C GLY A 223 -22.95 35.10 14.06
N ILE A 224 -21.68 35.44 14.24
CA ILE A 224 -20.55 34.51 14.07
C ILE A 224 -20.57 33.40 15.14
N ASP A 225 -20.71 33.76 16.42
CA ASP A 225 -20.66 32.81 17.53
C ASP A 225 -21.80 31.77 17.40
N THR A 226 -23.02 32.23 17.08
CA THR A 226 -24.17 31.34 16.83
C THR A 226 -24.02 30.53 15.54
N TYR A 227 -23.40 31.09 14.50
CA TYR A 227 -23.08 30.35 13.27
C TYR A 227 -22.10 29.19 13.53
N GLN A 228 -21.04 29.44 14.30
CA GLN A 228 -20.08 28.41 14.69
C GLN A 228 -20.73 27.28 15.51
N GLN A 229 -21.75 27.62 16.29
CA GLN A 229 -22.58 26.66 17.04
C GLN A 229 -23.64 25.96 16.17
N LYS A 230 -23.71 26.24 14.85
CA LYS A 230 -24.72 25.74 13.91
C LYS A 230 -26.17 26.13 14.26
N LYS A 231 -26.35 27.20 15.03
CA LYS A 231 -27.65 27.79 15.36
C LYS A 231 -28.04 28.79 14.27
N TYR A 232 -28.41 28.28 13.10
CA TYR A 232 -28.59 29.10 11.91
C TYR A 232 -29.73 30.14 12.04
N GLU A 233 -30.81 29.83 12.75
CA GLU A 233 -31.90 30.76 13.01
C GLU A 233 -31.45 31.99 13.79
N GLU A 234 -30.82 31.76 14.94
CA GLU A 234 -30.29 32.81 15.79
C GLU A 234 -29.21 33.61 15.06
N SER A 235 -28.35 32.94 14.28
CA SER A 235 -27.31 33.61 13.48
C SER A 235 -27.89 34.52 12.42
N ALA A 236 -28.89 34.04 11.66
CA ALA A 236 -29.56 34.85 10.65
C ALA A 236 -30.25 36.06 11.30
N PHE A 237 -30.87 35.87 12.46
CA PHE A 237 -31.43 36.95 13.24
C PHE A 237 -30.34 37.99 13.59
N TRP A 238 -29.25 37.59 14.25
CA TRP A 238 -28.22 38.53 14.69
C TRP A 238 -27.53 39.30 13.56
N LEU A 239 -27.27 38.62 12.43
CA LEU A 239 -26.70 39.28 11.25
C LEU A 239 -27.68 40.26 10.60
N SER A 240 -28.98 39.94 10.58
CA SER A 240 -30.01 40.90 10.14
C SER A 240 -30.05 42.13 11.06
N GLN A 241 -29.98 41.92 12.38
CA GLN A 241 -29.94 43.01 13.36
C GLN A 241 -28.69 43.88 13.19
N SER A 242 -27.53 43.27 12.92
CA SER A 242 -26.29 43.99 12.65
C SER A 242 -26.42 44.94 11.46
N TYR A 243 -27.01 44.47 10.36
CA TYR A 243 -27.23 45.26 9.15
C TYR A 243 -28.26 46.38 9.39
N ASP A 244 -29.38 46.06 10.03
CA ASP A 244 -30.45 47.04 10.32
C ASP A 244 -29.97 48.14 11.27
N ILE A 245 -29.23 47.78 12.33
CA ILE A 245 -28.64 48.73 13.26
C ILE A 245 -27.64 49.63 12.55
N GLY A 246 -26.80 49.07 11.68
CA GLY A 246 -25.85 49.84 10.89
C GLY A 246 -26.51 50.96 10.06
N LYS A 247 -27.78 50.79 9.68
CA LYS A 247 -28.55 51.78 8.90
C LYS A 247 -29.27 52.85 9.72
N ILE A 248 -29.33 52.72 11.05
CA ILE A 248 -30.10 53.63 11.91
C ILE A 248 -29.56 55.07 11.79
N ASP A 249 -28.24 55.25 11.83
CA ASP A 249 -27.60 56.55 11.66
C ASP A 249 -26.48 56.48 10.61
N LYS A 250 -26.68 57.18 9.48
CA LYS A 250 -25.71 57.21 8.38
C LYS A 250 -24.35 57.80 8.76
N ARG A 251 -24.27 58.66 9.78
CA ARG A 251 -23.02 59.32 10.21
C ARG A 251 -22.10 58.37 10.98
N TYR A 252 -22.69 57.44 11.74
CA TYR A 252 -21.97 56.49 12.59
C TYR A 252 -22.13 55.04 12.12
N SER A 253 -22.71 54.84 10.94
CA SER A 253 -22.81 53.54 10.28
C SER A 253 -21.41 52.94 10.06
N PRO A 254 -21.26 51.62 10.21
CA PRO A 254 -20.10 50.91 9.67
C PRO A 254 -19.94 51.19 8.17
N SER A 255 -18.70 51.11 7.68
CA SER A 255 -18.40 51.34 6.27
C SER A 255 -19.12 50.34 5.35
N SER A 256 -19.43 50.73 4.11
CA SER A 256 -20.13 49.86 3.15
C SER A 256 -19.45 48.49 2.95
N PRO A 257 -18.09 48.37 2.93
CA PRO A 257 -17.44 47.06 2.88
C PRO A 257 -17.75 46.16 4.08
N VAL A 258 -17.91 46.72 5.28
CA VAL A 258 -18.29 45.97 6.48
C VAL A 258 -19.74 45.52 6.38
N GLN A 259 -20.65 46.41 5.97
CA GLN A 259 -22.07 46.08 5.75
C GLN A 259 -22.24 44.96 4.70
N ALA A 260 -21.51 45.04 3.59
CA ALA A 260 -21.52 43.99 2.57
C ALA A 260 -20.97 42.66 3.10
N LYS A 261 -19.98 42.68 4.01
CA LYS A 261 -19.46 41.46 4.66
C LYS A 261 -20.52 40.80 5.55
N VAL A 262 -21.27 41.58 6.33
CA VAL A 262 -22.41 41.08 7.14
C VAL A 262 -23.43 40.39 6.24
N LEU A 263 -23.83 41.04 5.15
CA LEU A 263 -24.81 40.49 4.20
C LEU A 263 -24.34 39.22 3.48
N ARG A 264 -23.05 39.13 3.11
CA ARG A 264 -22.49 37.89 2.52
C ARG A 264 -22.50 36.73 3.52
N LEU A 265 -22.17 37.00 4.79
CA LEU A 265 -22.27 35.99 5.83
C LEU A 265 -23.73 35.57 6.05
N LEU A 266 -24.66 36.52 6.08
CA LEU A 266 -26.10 36.24 6.20
C LEU A 266 -26.60 35.37 5.03
N ALA A 267 -26.17 35.66 3.80
CA ALA A 267 -26.51 34.84 2.64
C ALA A 267 -25.97 33.40 2.76
N ASN A 268 -24.74 33.22 3.28
CA ASN A 268 -24.18 31.90 3.57
C ASN A 268 -24.95 31.17 4.67
N VAL A 269 -25.35 31.87 5.74
CA VAL A 269 -26.16 31.29 6.82
C VAL A 269 -27.48 30.75 6.27
N TYR A 270 -28.20 31.53 5.46
CA TYR A 270 -29.43 31.05 4.82
C TYR A 270 -29.19 29.86 3.88
N LEU A 271 -28.06 29.85 3.17
CA LEU A 271 -27.69 28.75 2.28
C LEU A 271 -27.36 27.45 3.02
N GLU A 272 -26.82 27.53 4.24
CA GLU A 272 -26.48 26.36 5.05
C GLU A 272 -27.62 25.89 5.95
N TRP A 273 -28.53 26.79 6.34
CA TRP A 273 -29.68 26.47 7.18
C TRP A 273 -30.67 25.53 6.48
N ASP A 274 -31.33 26.02 5.43
CA ASP A 274 -32.18 25.23 4.55
C ASP A 274 -32.30 25.97 3.21
N VAL A 275 -31.58 25.45 2.23
CA VAL A 275 -31.56 25.98 0.86
C VAL A 275 -32.97 26.11 0.30
N LYS A 276 -33.87 25.14 0.54
CA LYS A 276 -35.19 25.11 -0.11
C LYS A 276 -36.13 26.17 0.46
N GLN A 277 -36.06 26.41 1.77
CA GLN A 277 -36.94 27.37 2.43
C GLN A 277 -36.40 28.80 2.41
N HIS A 278 -35.07 28.97 2.38
CA HIS A 278 -34.44 30.27 2.55
C HIS A 278 -33.68 30.76 1.32
N GLN A 279 -33.88 30.14 0.15
CA GLN A 279 -33.20 30.51 -1.08
C GLN A 279 -33.40 31.98 -1.46
N GLU A 280 -34.64 32.46 -1.44
CA GLU A 280 -34.96 33.85 -1.81
C GLU A 280 -34.31 34.84 -0.84
N ARG A 281 -34.29 34.50 0.46
CA ARG A 281 -33.63 35.32 1.49
C ARG A 281 -32.12 35.37 1.28
N ALA A 282 -31.50 34.24 0.97
CA ALA A 282 -30.08 34.17 0.63
C ALA A 282 -29.75 35.00 -0.62
N LEU A 283 -30.60 34.90 -1.65
CA LEU A 283 -30.42 35.61 -2.91
C LEU A 283 -30.57 37.13 -2.71
N ASN A 284 -31.58 37.57 -1.96
CA ASN A 284 -31.77 38.99 -1.64
C ASN A 284 -30.60 39.54 -0.83
N ALA A 285 -30.12 38.80 0.17
CA ALA A 285 -28.97 39.21 0.99
C ALA A 285 -27.69 39.37 0.15
N VAL A 286 -27.40 38.45 -0.79
CA VAL A 286 -26.20 38.56 -1.64
C VAL A 286 -26.34 39.66 -2.71
N ILE A 287 -27.54 39.87 -3.26
CA ILE A 287 -27.81 40.98 -4.20
C ILE A 287 -27.55 42.31 -3.50
N LEU A 288 -28.11 42.51 -2.30
CA LEU A 288 -27.85 43.69 -1.48
C LEU A 288 -26.36 43.83 -1.18
N ALA A 289 -25.66 42.73 -0.83
CA ALA A 289 -24.22 42.79 -0.55
C ALA A 289 -23.40 43.28 -1.75
N ASN A 290 -23.78 42.86 -2.95
CA ASN A 290 -23.12 43.25 -4.20
C ASN A 290 -23.47 44.69 -4.61
N GLN A 291 -24.66 45.19 -4.24
CA GLN A 291 -25.04 46.59 -4.43
C GLN A 291 -24.28 47.52 -3.46
N GLU A 292 -24.13 47.11 -2.19
CA GLU A 292 -23.40 47.86 -1.17
C GLU A 292 -21.90 47.94 -1.48
N ASN A 293 -21.31 46.81 -1.88
CA ASN A 293 -19.91 46.75 -2.30
C ASN A 293 -19.68 45.54 -3.24
N PRO A 294 -19.51 45.75 -4.56
CA PRO A 294 -19.21 44.67 -5.50
C PRO A 294 -17.92 43.93 -5.12
N HIS A 295 -17.97 42.60 -5.02
CA HIS A 295 -16.80 41.81 -4.65
C HIS A 295 -16.88 40.41 -5.27
N PRO A 296 -15.74 39.81 -5.69
CA PRO A 296 -15.68 38.45 -6.25
C PRO A 296 -16.44 37.41 -5.44
N ALA A 297 -16.23 37.37 -4.12
CA ALA A 297 -16.91 36.43 -3.22
C ALA A 297 -18.43 36.56 -3.25
N GLY A 298 -18.99 37.77 -3.43
CA GLY A 298 -20.43 37.97 -3.49
C GLY A 298 -21.03 37.58 -4.85
N LEU A 299 -20.31 37.82 -5.95
CA LEU A 299 -20.73 37.36 -7.28
C LEU A 299 -20.69 35.82 -7.38
N PHE A 300 -19.62 35.20 -6.88
CA PHE A 300 -19.50 33.75 -6.83
C PHE A 300 -20.56 33.11 -5.92
N LEU A 301 -20.83 33.73 -4.75
CA LEU A 301 -21.89 33.27 -3.85
C LEU A 301 -23.28 33.34 -4.49
N LYS A 302 -23.57 34.38 -5.29
CA LYS A 302 -24.82 34.49 -6.08
C LYS A 302 -24.99 33.28 -6.99
N ILE A 303 -23.95 32.88 -7.73
CA ILE A 303 -23.99 31.70 -8.61
C ILE A 303 -24.23 30.42 -7.80
N LYS A 304 -23.52 30.26 -6.68
CA LYS A 304 -23.69 29.10 -5.78
C LYS A 304 -25.11 28.98 -5.23
N ILE A 305 -25.74 30.10 -4.87
CA ILE A 305 -27.14 30.11 -4.40
C ILE A 305 -28.10 29.74 -5.52
N LEU A 306 -27.89 30.25 -6.74
CA LEU A 306 -28.74 29.94 -7.90
C LEU A 306 -28.65 28.45 -8.26
N LEU A 307 -27.45 27.88 -8.31
CA LEU A 307 -27.24 26.47 -8.68
C LEU A 307 -27.79 25.48 -7.66
N LYS A 308 -27.83 25.86 -6.39
CA LYS A 308 -28.39 25.03 -5.32
C LYS A 308 -29.92 24.94 -5.35
N GLY A 309 -30.62 25.72 -6.16
CA GLY A 309 -32.06 25.53 -6.37
C GLY A 309 -32.46 25.53 -7.83
N ILE A 310 -33.74 25.72 -8.07
CA ILE A 310 -34.37 25.41 -9.37
C ILE A 310 -34.56 26.71 -10.15
N PHE A 311 -33.45 27.31 -10.58
CA PHE A 311 -33.48 28.48 -11.44
C PHE A 311 -33.27 28.10 -12.91
N PRO A 312 -33.92 28.82 -13.85
CA PRO A 312 -33.75 28.58 -15.27
C PRO A 312 -32.40 29.13 -15.75
N ASP A 313 -31.85 28.48 -16.77
CA ASP A 313 -30.51 28.75 -17.30
C ASP A 313 -30.23 30.22 -17.69
N PRO A 314 -31.18 31.02 -18.22
CA PRO A 314 -30.94 32.44 -18.51
C PRO A 314 -30.54 33.27 -17.28
N VAL A 315 -31.09 32.95 -16.10
CA VAL A 315 -30.78 33.66 -14.85
C VAL A 315 -29.35 33.32 -14.40
N ILE A 316 -28.97 32.05 -14.54
CA ILE A 316 -27.62 31.56 -14.19
C ILE A 316 -26.60 32.13 -15.18
N SER A 317 -26.91 32.12 -16.48
CA SER A 317 -26.07 32.69 -17.53
C SER A 317 -25.80 34.19 -17.31
N ALA A 318 -26.82 34.96 -16.92
CA ALA A 318 -26.64 36.36 -16.55
C ALA A 318 -25.72 36.54 -15.33
N ALA A 319 -25.88 35.71 -14.29
CA ALA A 319 -25.03 35.76 -13.09
C ALA A 319 -23.58 35.35 -13.35
N VAL A 320 -23.35 34.42 -14.27
CA VAL A 320 -22.02 33.98 -14.69
C VAL A 320 -21.37 35.05 -15.60
N SER A 321 -22.15 35.67 -16.48
CA SER A 321 -21.71 36.81 -17.30
C SER A 321 -21.32 38.02 -16.45
N ASP A 322 -21.95 38.21 -15.29
CA ASP A 322 -21.57 39.27 -14.33
C ASP A 322 -20.11 39.14 -13.84
N LEU A 323 -19.52 37.94 -13.88
CA LEU A 323 -18.11 37.73 -13.50
C LEU A 323 -17.13 38.27 -14.53
N LEU A 324 -17.53 38.31 -15.81
CA LEU A 324 -16.67 38.69 -16.92
C LEU A 324 -16.17 40.12 -16.76
N GLY A 325 -14.85 40.31 -16.78
CA GLY A 325 -14.18 41.60 -16.64
C GLY A 325 -14.19 42.20 -15.23
N LYS A 326 -14.86 41.58 -14.24
CA LYS A 326 -14.92 42.09 -12.84
C LYS A 326 -14.11 41.26 -11.85
N VAL A 327 -13.70 40.06 -12.23
CA VAL A 327 -13.04 39.09 -11.34
C VAL A 327 -11.81 38.47 -12.01
N SER A 328 -10.89 37.91 -11.22
CA SER A 328 -9.77 37.14 -11.72
C SER A 328 -10.23 35.90 -12.50
N LEU A 329 -9.36 35.44 -13.41
CA LEU A 329 -9.62 34.26 -14.22
C LEU A 329 -9.87 33.00 -13.38
N ASP A 330 -9.13 32.82 -12.28
CA ASP A 330 -9.25 31.63 -11.43
C ASP A 330 -10.67 31.46 -10.85
N VAL A 331 -11.31 32.57 -10.44
CA VAL A 331 -12.69 32.52 -9.95
C VAL A 331 -13.67 32.22 -11.08
N CYS A 332 -13.40 32.69 -12.30
CA CYS A 332 -14.21 32.35 -13.47
C CYS A 332 -14.10 30.85 -13.80
N LEU A 333 -12.89 30.29 -13.77
CA LEU A 333 -12.68 28.85 -13.98
C LEU A 333 -13.34 28.00 -12.89
N GLU A 334 -13.32 28.45 -11.63
CA GLU A 334 -14.02 27.78 -10.54
C GLU A 334 -15.54 27.86 -10.72
N ALA A 335 -16.06 28.98 -11.23
CA ALA A 335 -17.49 29.11 -11.55
C ALA A 335 -17.91 28.15 -12.67
N ALA A 336 -17.08 28.01 -13.71
CA ALA A 336 -17.31 27.02 -14.77
C ALA A 336 -17.31 25.59 -14.21
N LYS A 337 -16.38 25.26 -13.30
CA LYS A 337 -16.35 23.96 -12.64
C LYS A 337 -17.61 23.72 -11.80
N LEU A 338 -18.07 24.73 -11.06
CA LEU A 338 -19.30 24.65 -10.25
C LEU A 338 -20.56 24.44 -11.11
N LEU A 339 -20.63 25.06 -12.31
CA LEU A 339 -21.70 24.79 -13.28
C LEU A 339 -21.70 23.32 -13.70
N LEU A 340 -20.52 22.77 -13.97
CA LEU A 340 -20.38 21.36 -14.30
C LEU A 340 -20.82 20.48 -13.13
N GLU A 341 -20.39 20.73 -11.89
CA GLU A 341 -20.77 19.94 -10.70
C GLU A 341 -22.30 19.86 -10.47
N HIS A 342 -23.06 20.85 -10.97
CA HIS A 342 -24.52 20.92 -10.90
C HIS A 342 -25.23 20.46 -12.19
N ASP A 343 -24.55 19.69 -13.05
CA ASP A 343 -25.04 19.14 -14.31
C ASP A 343 -25.58 20.21 -15.29
N ARG A 344 -25.00 21.42 -15.27
CA ARG A 344 -25.25 22.50 -16.23
C ARG A 344 -24.14 22.59 -17.28
N ASP A 345 -23.95 21.48 -17.98
CA ASP A 345 -22.87 21.27 -18.94
C ASP A 345 -22.84 22.33 -20.05
N ASP A 346 -23.97 22.60 -20.68
CA ASP A 346 -24.04 23.50 -21.83
C ASP A 346 -23.71 24.95 -21.44
N LEU A 347 -24.19 25.40 -20.28
CA LEU A 347 -23.83 26.71 -19.71
C LEU A 347 -22.33 26.80 -19.40
N SER A 348 -21.74 25.73 -18.86
CA SER A 348 -20.29 25.70 -18.59
C SER A 348 -19.48 25.81 -19.87
N PHE A 349 -19.83 25.04 -20.91
CA PHE A 349 -19.14 25.06 -22.20
C PHE A 349 -19.32 26.39 -22.94
N GLU A 350 -20.51 26.98 -22.91
CA GLU A 350 -20.76 28.32 -23.46
C GLU A 350 -19.94 29.38 -22.72
N PHE A 351 -19.89 29.30 -21.39
CA PHE A 351 -19.11 30.23 -20.58
C PHE A 351 -17.61 30.14 -20.86
N LEU A 352 -17.05 28.92 -20.91
CA LEU A 352 -15.64 28.71 -21.25
C LEU A 352 -15.33 29.14 -22.70
N THR A 353 -16.27 28.98 -23.63
CA THR A 353 -16.14 29.48 -25.01
C THR A 353 -16.10 31.01 -25.03
N THR A 354 -16.95 31.66 -24.24
CA THR A 354 -16.97 33.13 -24.10
C THR A 354 -15.68 33.65 -23.46
N LEU A 355 -15.20 32.99 -22.40
CA LEU A 355 -13.90 33.29 -21.77
C LEU A 355 -12.74 33.12 -22.76
N SER A 356 -12.75 32.06 -23.58
CA SER A 356 -11.71 31.82 -24.59
C SER A 356 -11.61 32.96 -25.61
N LYS A 357 -12.76 33.55 -26.01
CA LYS A 357 -12.81 34.71 -26.91
C LYS A 357 -12.30 35.99 -26.25
N GLN A 358 -12.64 36.23 -24.99
CA GLN A 358 -12.19 37.43 -24.27
C GLN A 358 -10.69 37.43 -23.98
N PHE A 359 -10.14 36.26 -23.67
CA PHE A 359 -8.72 36.09 -23.32
C PHE A 359 -7.88 35.64 -24.52
N GLU A 360 -8.35 35.84 -25.76
CA GLU A 360 -7.71 35.31 -26.96
C GLU A 360 -6.25 35.78 -27.14
N THR A 361 -5.94 37.00 -26.69
CA THR A 361 -4.61 37.61 -26.73
C THR A 361 -3.84 37.49 -25.42
N SER A 362 -4.44 36.90 -24.39
CA SER A 362 -3.81 36.74 -23.07
C SER A 362 -2.92 35.50 -23.01
N HIS A 363 -1.85 35.59 -22.22
CA HIS A 363 -1.00 34.44 -21.92
C HIS A 363 -1.75 33.33 -21.16
N ASP A 364 -2.82 33.68 -20.44
CA ASP A 364 -3.60 32.73 -19.64
C ASP A 364 -4.63 31.91 -20.45
N ILE A 365 -4.75 32.14 -21.78
CA ILE A 365 -5.69 31.43 -22.64
C ILE A 365 -5.57 29.90 -22.50
N GLY A 366 -4.34 29.41 -22.33
CA GLY A 366 -4.07 27.98 -22.22
C GLY A 366 -4.73 27.33 -20.99
N LYS A 367 -4.92 28.06 -19.87
CA LYS A 367 -5.64 27.55 -18.70
C LYS A 367 -7.12 27.33 -19.00
N ILE A 368 -7.73 28.24 -19.75
CA ILE A 368 -9.14 28.16 -20.17
C ILE A 368 -9.33 26.97 -21.12
N LEU A 369 -8.46 26.86 -22.13
CA LEU A 369 -8.50 25.77 -23.10
C LEU A 369 -8.32 24.40 -22.44
N LEU A 370 -7.38 24.30 -21.48
CA LEU A 370 -7.16 23.09 -20.70
C LEU A 370 -8.40 22.73 -19.86
N MET A 371 -8.98 23.70 -19.13
CA MET A 371 -10.19 23.48 -18.35
C MET A 371 -11.34 22.98 -19.25
N HIS A 372 -11.54 23.61 -20.41
CA HIS A 372 -12.57 23.21 -21.35
C HIS A 372 -12.38 21.77 -21.84
N LEU A 373 -11.15 21.39 -22.24
CA LEU A 373 -10.84 20.02 -22.63
C LEU A 373 -11.13 19.04 -21.48
N MET A 374 -10.68 19.34 -20.26
CA MET A 374 -10.88 18.49 -19.10
C MET A 374 -12.37 18.27 -18.80
N GLN A 375 -13.20 19.31 -18.89
CA GLN A 375 -14.64 19.19 -18.65
C GLN A 375 -15.34 18.34 -19.72
N LEU A 376 -14.96 18.48 -21.00
CA LEU A 376 -15.50 17.64 -22.08
C LEU A 376 -15.16 16.16 -21.87
N LEU A 377 -13.92 15.87 -21.48
CA LEU A 377 -13.46 14.51 -21.19
C LEU A 377 -14.16 13.93 -19.94
N GLN A 378 -14.38 14.74 -18.90
CA GLN A 378 -15.08 14.32 -17.68
C GLN A 378 -16.53 13.91 -17.96
N ARG A 379 -17.20 14.57 -18.91
CA ARG A 379 -18.57 14.25 -19.34
C ARG A 379 -18.64 13.19 -20.45
N GLY A 380 -17.51 12.62 -20.87
CA GLY A 380 -17.45 11.61 -21.92
C GLY A 380 -17.82 12.13 -23.31
N LYS A 381 -17.78 13.45 -23.54
CA LYS A 381 -18.02 14.07 -24.85
C LYS A 381 -16.76 13.99 -25.73
N ASP A 382 -16.29 12.77 -26.00
CA ASP A 382 -14.98 12.50 -26.61
C ASP A 382 -14.81 13.13 -28.00
N GLU A 383 -15.84 13.11 -28.85
CA GLU A 383 -15.77 13.70 -30.20
C GLU A 383 -15.60 15.23 -30.17
N LEU A 384 -16.30 15.92 -29.26
CA LEU A 384 -16.11 17.36 -29.06
C LEU A 384 -14.73 17.65 -28.47
N ALA A 385 -14.22 16.80 -27.58
CA ALA A 385 -12.87 16.92 -27.03
C ALA A 385 -11.79 16.76 -28.13
N LYS A 386 -11.98 15.84 -29.08
CA LYS A 386 -11.11 15.64 -30.25
C LYS A 386 -11.07 16.88 -31.14
N GLN A 387 -12.23 17.40 -31.53
CA GLN A 387 -12.32 18.66 -32.29
C GLN A 387 -11.63 19.81 -31.55
N LYS A 388 -11.87 19.91 -30.23
CA LYS A 388 -11.28 20.95 -29.41
C LYS A 388 -9.76 20.87 -29.34
N ILE A 389 -9.18 19.68 -29.20
CA ILE A 389 -7.72 19.53 -29.15
C ILE A 389 -7.09 19.82 -30.51
N GLU A 390 -7.72 19.43 -31.62
CA GLU A 390 -7.29 19.78 -32.98
C GLU A 390 -7.26 21.30 -33.20
N ASP A 391 -8.30 22.01 -32.76
CA ASP A 391 -8.34 23.48 -32.78
C ASP A 391 -7.22 24.11 -31.93
N ILE A 392 -6.94 23.53 -30.75
CA ILE A 392 -5.87 24.00 -29.85
C ILE A 392 -4.50 23.81 -30.50
N ILE A 393 -4.26 22.65 -31.12
CA ILE A 393 -3.00 22.35 -31.84
C ILE A 393 -2.82 23.33 -33.00
N ALA A 394 -3.85 23.53 -33.83
CA ALA A 394 -3.80 24.51 -34.92
C ALA A 394 -3.54 25.94 -34.41
N GLY A 395 -4.17 26.31 -33.28
CA GLY A 395 -3.94 27.58 -32.59
C GLY A 395 -2.48 27.76 -32.12
N HIS A 396 -1.89 26.70 -31.57
CA HIS A 396 -0.51 26.70 -31.07
C HIS A 396 0.51 27.06 -32.17
N TYR A 397 0.33 26.51 -33.37
CA TYR A 397 1.22 26.77 -34.51
C TYR A 397 0.88 28.04 -35.31
N SER A 398 -0.35 28.54 -35.24
CA SER A 398 -0.78 29.76 -35.95
C SER A 398 -0.50 31.07 -35.20
N GLY A 399 0.18 31.01 -34.04
CA GLY A 399 0.67 32.19 -33.31
C GLY A 399 0.23 32.28 -31.85
N LYS A 400 -0.70 31.42 -31.39
CA LYS A 400 -1.13 31.34 -29.98
C LYS A 400 -0.28 30.35 -29.20
N ARG A 401 1.03 30.60 -29.13
CA ARG A 401 1.97 29.66 -28.47
C ARG A 401 1.63 29.49 -26.99
N LEU A 402 1.38 28.24 -26.61
CA LEU A 402 1.14 27.84 -25.23
C LEU A 402 2.47 27.78 -24.46
N SER A 403 2.44 28.12 -23.17
CA SER A 403 3.61 28.00 -22.30
C SER A 403 3.96 26.54 -22.01
N SER A 404 5.22 26.28 -21.66
CA SER A 404 5.72 24.94 -21.33
C SER A 404 4.93 24.28 -20.18
N ASP A 405 4.58 25.04 -19.14
CA ASP A 405 3.82 24.54 -17.99
C ASP A 405 2.42 24.06 -18.40
N ILE A 406 1.78 24.78 -19.32
CA ILE A 406 0.44 24.43 -19.83
C ILE A 406 0.53 23.22 -20.75
N LEU A 407 1.54 23.15 -21.63
CA LEU A 407 1.80 21.98 -22.48
C LEU A 407 2.02 20.72 -21.65
N THR A 408 2.80 20.81 -20.57
CA THR A 408 3.02 19.70 -19.64
C THR A 408 1.70 19.18 -19.07
N ARG A 409 0.77 20.07 -18.69
CA ARG A 409 -0.57 19.67 -18.21
C ARG A 409 -1.43 19.05 -19.32
N PHE A 410 -1.37 19.56 -20.55
CA PHE A 410 -2.04 18.92 -21.69
C PHE A 410 -1.50 17.50 -21.91
N HIS A 411 -0.18 17.29 -21.89
CA HIS A 411 0.42 15.96 -22.01
C HIS A 411 -0.11 14.99 -20.94
N ILE A 412 -0.19 15.43 -19.68
CA ILE A 412 -0.74 14.60 -18.59
C ILE A 412 -2.18 14.18 -18.89
N VAL A 413 -3.07 15.13 -19.21
CA VAL A 413 -4.49 14.85 -19.48
C VAL A 413 -4.67 13.92 -20.68
N LEU A 414 -3.93 14.17 -21.77
CA LEU A 414 -3.99 13.34 -22.98
C LEU A 414 -3.45 11.93 -22.71
N TRP A 415 -2.39 11.79 -21.92
CA TRP A 415 -1.80 10.49 -21.60
C TRP A 415 -2.68 9.69 -20.65
N GLU A 416 -3.29 10.33 -19.65
CA GLU A 416 -4.29 9.66 -18.79
C GLU A 416 -5.46 9.12 -19.61
N LYS A 417 -5.98 9.90 -20.56
CA LYS A 417 -7.05 9.45 -21.46
C LYS A 417 -6.59 8.31 -22.37
N ALA A 418 -5.38 8.40 -22.93
CA ALA A 418 -4.81 7.37 -23.79
C ALA A 418 -4.57 6.05 -23.04
N THR A 419 -4.00 6.11 -21.83
CA THR A 419 -3.74 4.94 -20.98
C THR A 419 -5.04 4.25 -20.59
N LYS A 420 -6.08 5.01 -20.18
CA LYS A 420 -7.41 4.44 -19.90
C LYS A 420 -8.00 3.70 -21.12
N ASN A 421 -7.85 4.26 -22.32
CA ASN A 421 -8.29 3.58 -23.54
C ASN A 421 -7.45 2.33 -23.85
N PHE A 422 -6.15 2.37 -23.58
CA PHE A 422 -5.25 1.23 -23.76
C PHE A 422 -5.58 0.07 -22.80
N GLU A 423 -5.87 0.36 -21.53
CA GLU A 423 -6.30 -0.63 -20.53
C GLU A 423 -7.59 -1.35 -20.95
N VAL A 424 -8.51 -0.64 -21.61
CA VAL A 424 -9.76 -1.20 -22.16
C VAL A 424 -9.54 -1.84 -23.56
N GLN A 425 -8.29 -2.05 -23.98
CA GLN A 425 -7.89 -2.63 -25.27
C GLN A 425 -8.36 -1.86 -26.50
N LYS A 426 -8.75 -0.58 -26.35
CA LYS A 426 -9.07 0.33 -27.47
C LYS A 426 -7.80 1.02 -27.98
N CYS A 427 -6.88 0.24 -28.53
CA CYS A 427 -5.56 0.72 -28.94
C CYS A 427 -5.58 1.79 -30.06
N THR A 428 -6.57 1.76 -30.95
CA THR A 428 -6.73 2.79 -32.00
C THR A 428 -7.04 4.16 -31.40
N GLU A 429 -7.97 4.21 -30.45
CA GLU A 429 -8.32 5.42 -29.70
C GLU A 429 -7.14 5.90 -28.85
N ALA A 430 -6.49 5.00 -28.10
CA ALA A 430 -5.30 5.34 -27.33
C ALA A 430 -4.20 5.98 -28.20
N LEU A 431 -3.98 5.42 -29.39
CA LEU A 431 -3.02 5.95 -30.35
C LEU A 431 -3.38 7.36 -30.84
N GLN A 432 -4.68 7.65 -31.09
CA GLN A 432 -5.13 8.99 -31.46
C GLN A 432 -4.79 10.00 -30.36
N TRP A 433 -5.11 9.70 -29.10
CA TRP A 433 -4.79 10.59 -27.97
C TRP A 433 -3.28 10.81 -27.79
N TYR A 434 -2.47 9.76 -27.95
CA TYR A 434 -1.02 9.91 -27.97
C TYR A 434 -0.53 10.72 -29.18
N SER A 435 -1.19 10.64 -30.33
CA SER A 435 -0.83 11.42 -31.52
C SER A 435 -1.12 12.92 -31.35
N TYR A 436 -2.22 13.28 -30.68
CA TYR A 436 -2.47 14.68 -30.31
C TYR A 436 -1.38 15.20 -29.37
N SER A 437 -0.98 14.41 -28.39
CA SER A 437 0.16 14.79 -27.55
C SER A 437 1.46 14.93 -28.33
N LEU A 438 1.70 14.09 -29.34
CA LEU A 438 2.91 14.15 -30.15
C LEU A 438 2.96 15.46 -30.94
N SER A 439 1.82 15.91 -31.43
CA SER A 439 1.71 17.13 -32.23
C SER A 439 2.05 18.42 -31.49
N PHE A 440 2.27 18.40 -30.17
CA PHE A 440 2.77 19.57 -29.43
C PHE A 440 4.30 19.61 -29.31
N PHE A 441 5.00 18.52 -29.64
CA PHE A 441 6.45 18.51 -29.64
C PHE A 441 6.99 19.13 -30.92
N SER A 442 8.04 19.94 -30.82
CA SER A 442 8.75 20.43 -31.99
C SER A 442 9.69 19.37 -32.56
N ASP A 443 9.88 19.38 -33.88
CA ASP A 443 10.81 18.47 -34.55
C ASP A 443 12.24 18.61 -33.98
N GLY A 444 12.85 17.48 -33.62
CA GLY A 444 14.21 17.43 -33.09
C GLY A 444 14.37 17.73 -31.58
N GLN A 445 13.26 17.88 -30.84
CA GLN A 445 13.31 18.08 -29.39
C GLN A 445 13.76 16.79 -28.67
N LEU A 446 14.87 16.85 -27.93
CA LEU A 446 15.36 15.76 -27.10
C LEU A 446 14.75 15.85 -25.69
N ASP A 447 13.48 15.43 -25.56
CA ASP A 447 12.75 15.41 -24.28
C ASP A 447 12.51 13.96 -23.83
N GLN A 448 12.83 13.65 -22.57
CA GLN A 448 12.57 12.33 -21.98
C GLN A 448 11.07 11.95 -22.03
N ASN A 449 10.17 12.93 -21.94
CA ASN A 449 8.73 12.75 -22.11
C ASN A 449 8.38 12.34 -23.55
N LEU A 450 9.08 12.84 -24.56
CA LEU A 450 8.90 12.42 -25.94
C LEU A 450 9.30 10.95 -26.11
N ALA A 451 10.42 10.51 -25.51
CA ALA A 451 10.81 9.10 -25.51
C ALA A 451 9.75 8.21 -24.83
N ARG A 452 9.15 8.67 -23.72
CA ARG A 452 8.02 7.96 -23.06
C ARG A 452 6.80 7.85 -23.97
N LEU A 453 6.42 8.94 -24.63
CA LEU A 453 5.30 8.96 -25.57
C LEU A 453 5.51 7.99 -26.74
N GLN A 454 6.69 8.01 -27.35
CA GLN A 454 7.00 7.13 -28.48
C GLN A 454 6.98 5.65 -28.08
N ARG A 455 7.48 5.29 -26.88
CA ARG A 455 7.34 3.94 -26.33
C ARG A 455 5.87 3.51 -26.18
N ASN A 456 5.01 4.38 -25.65
CA ASN A 456 3.58 4.09 -25.50
C ASN A 456 2.87 3.92 -26.86
N ARG A 457 3.24 4.75 -27.85
CA ARG A 457 2.74 4.61 -29.23
C ARG A 457 3.22 3.30 -29.87
N ALA A 458 4.48 2.92 -29.68
CA ALA A 458 5.01 1.66 -30.15
C ALA A 458 4.22 0.46 -29.59
N LEU A 459 3.92 0.47 -28.28
CA LEU A 459 3.07 -0.55 -27.66
C LEU A 459 1.68 -0.60 -28.32
N CYS A 460 1.04 0.56 -28.56
CA CYS A 460 -0.24 0.61 -29.27
C CYS A 460 -0.14 0.01 -30.67
N TYR A 461 0.92 0.30 -31.43
CA TYR A 461 1.14 -0.27 -32.77
C TYR A 461 1.38 -1.77 -32.73
N LEU A 462 2.11 -2.28 -31.74
CA LEU A 462 2.31 -3.72 -31.54
C LEU A 462 0.98 -4.44 -31.29
N HIS A 463 0.12 -3.91 -30.41
CA HIS A 463 -1.22 -4.48 -30.19
C HIS A 463 -2.13 -4.42 -31.43
N LEU A 464 -1.88 -3.48 -32.35
CA LEU A 464 -2.60 -3.37 -33.62
C LEU A 464 -1.93 -4.14 -34.77
N ASN A 465 -0.86 -4.92 -34.51
CA ASN A 465 -0.07 -5.64 -35.52
C ASN A 465 0.53 -4.74 -36.63
N HIS A 466 0.78 -3.46 -36.34
CA HIS A 466 1.42 -2.52 -37.25
C HIS A 466 2.94 -2.44 -36.99
N LEU A 467 3.67 -3.51 -37.35
CA LEU A 467 5.08 -3.69 -37.00
C LEU A 467 6.01 -2.56 -37.49
N GLU A 468 5.88 -2.14 -38.75
CA GLU A 468 6.73 -1.07 -39.32
C GLU A 468 6.59 0.26 -38.57
N LYS A 469 5.35 0.64 -38.21
CA LYS A 469 5.08 1.86 -37.45
C LYS A 469 5.57 1.74 -36.00
N ALA A 470 5.47 0.55 -35.41
CA ALA A 470 6.06 0.28 -34.10
C ALA A 470 7.57 0.48 -34.14
N LYS A 471 8.24 -0.02 -35.18
CA LYS A 471 9.69 0.12 -35.41
C LYS A 471 10.12 1.57 -35.55
N GLU A 472 9.39 2.37 -36.33
CA GLU A 472 9.66 3.81 -36.43
C GLU A 472 9.55 4.50 -35.07
N ALA A 473 8.49 4.21 -34.30
CA ALA A 473 8.28 4.81 -32.98
C ALA A 473 9.37 4.39 -31.98
N VAL A 474 9.80 3.12 -31.99
CA VAL A 474 10.88 2.64 -31.13
C VAL A 474 12.23 3.27 -31.51
N LYS A 475 12.55 3.38 -32.80
CA LYS A 475 13.76 4.07 -33.26
C LYS A 475 13.79 5.53 -32.81
N ALA A 476 12.64 6.22 -32.87
CA ALA A 476 12.53 7.59 -32.37
C ALA A 476 12.75 7.66 -30.85
N ALA A 477 12.26 6.67 -30.08
CA ALA A 477 12.53 6.59 -28.65
C ALA A 477 14.01 6.29 -28.35
N GLU A 478 14.63 5.39 -29.11
CA GLU A 478 16.04 4.99 -28.99
C GLU A 478 17.00 6.14 -29.27
N GLN A 479 16.69 7.01 -30.24
CA GLN A 479 17.51 8.19 -30.52
C GLN A 479 17.56 9.19 -29.35
N ILE A 480 16.50 9.23 -28.53
CA ILE A 480 16.37 10.18 -27.41
C ILE A 480 16.87 9.55 -26.11
N ASP A 481 16.48 8.31 -25.84
CA ASP A 481 16.70 7.62 -24.57
C ASP A 481 17.12 6.14 -24.81
N PRO A 482 18.36 5.92 -25.30
CA PRO A 482 18.87 4.58 -25.63
C PRO A 482 19.15 3.73 -24.38
N ASP A 483 19.53 4.36 -23.27
CA ASP A 483 19.89 3.73 -22.00
C ASP A 483 18.68 3.41 -21.11
N ASN A 484 17.48 3.29 -21.69
CA ASN A 484 16.25 3.03 -20.95
C ASN A 484 15.76 1.59 -21.11
N PHE A 485 15.50 0.92 -19.98
CA PHE A 485 14.98 -0.44 -19.91
C PHE A 485 13.76 -0.69 -20.83
N PHE A 486 12.78 0.22 -20.81
CA PHE A 486 11.56 0.05 -21.61
C PHE A 486 11.81 0.25 -23.11
N THR A 487 12.78 1.09 -23.48
CA THR A 487 13.16 1.28 -24.90
C THR A 487 13.79 -0.01 -25.42
N GLN A 488 14.78 -0.54 -24.69
CA GLN A 488 15.45 -1.80 -25.03
C GLN A 488 14.48 -2.99 -25.07
N PHE A 489 13.52 -3.05 -24.15
CA PHE A 489 12.50 -4.10 -24.15
C PHE A 489 11.55 -4.02 -25.36
N ASN A 490 11.21 -2.81 -25.82
CA ASN A 490 10.43 -2.65 -27.04
C ASN A 490 11.24 -3.01 -28.30
N ILE A 491 12.55 -2.69 -28.34
CA ILE A 491 13.46 -3.15 -29.41
C ILE A 491 13.48 -4.69 -29.45
N TYR A 492 13.63 -5.32 -28.28
CA TYR A 492 13.58 -6.78 -28.15
C TYR A 492 12.29 -7.38 -28.71
N LYS A 493 11.12 -6.85 -28.31
CA LYS A 493 9.83 -7.34 -28.82
C LYS A 493 9.73 -7.25 -30.35
N ILE A 494 10.18 -6.15 -30.94
CA ILE A 494 10.18 -5.98 -32.40
C ILE A 494 11.14 -6.97 -33.06
N ALA A 495 12.34 -7.16 -32.51
CA ALA A 495 13.32 -8.09 -33.04
C ALA A 495 12.81 -9.55 -33.03
N ILE A 496 12.12 -9.97 -31.97
CA ILE A 496 11.46 -11.28 -31.88
C ILE A 496 10.40 -11.44 -32.98
N LEU A 497 9.56 -10.42 -33.19
CA LEU A 497 8.52 -10.45 -34.24
C LEU A 497 9.12 -10.43 -35.66
N GLU A 498 10.29 -9.83 -35.85
CA GLU A 498 11.04 -9.85 -37.11
C GLU A 498 11.86 -11.14 -37.32
N SER A 499 11.85 -12.07 -36.35
CA SER A 499 12.74 -13.24 -36.32
C SER A 499 14.24 -12.89 -36.37
N ASP A 500 14.63 -11.69 -35.92
CA ASP A 500 16.02 -11.24 -35.83
C ASP A 500 16.58 -11.60 -34.45
N THR A 501 17.07 -12.84 -34.34
CA THR A 501 17.62 -13.37 -33.09
C THR A 501 18.82 -12.57 -32.61
N GLN A 502 19.68 -12.09 -33.51
CA GLN A 502 20.89 -11.34 -33.15
C GLN A 502 20.55 -10.00 -32.49
N LYS A 503 19.62 -9.22 -33.07
CA LYS A 503 19.17 -7.96 -32.45
C LYS A 503 18.43 -8.19 -31.14
N ALA A 504 17.63 -9.27 -31.05
CA ALA A 504 16.95 -9.64 -29.81
C ALA A 504 17.98 -9.93 -28.69
N MET A 505 19.06 -10.63 -29.01
CA MET A 505 20.16 -10.90 -28.08
C MET A 505 20.87 -9.61 -27.64
N GLU A 506 21.17 -8.71 -28.57
CA GLU A 506 21.82 -7.43 -28.27
C GLU A 506 20.97 -6.56 -27.32
N ALA A 507 19.65 -6.53 -27.53
CA ALA A 507 18.71 -5.81 -26.67
C ALA A 507 18.65 -6.40 -25.25
N ILE A 508 18.60 -7.73 -25.09
CA ILE A 508 18.65 -8.37 -23.76
C ILE A 508 19.99 -8.07 -23.06
N LYS A 509 21.11 -8.17 -23.78
CA LYS A 509 22.44 -7.83 -23.24
C LYS A 509 22.50 -6.38 -22.77
N ALA A 510 21.87 -5.46 -23.49
CA ALA A 510 21.76 -4.06 -23.08
C ALA A 510 20.92 -3.92 -21.79
N ILE A 511 19.78 -4.60 -21.69
CA ILE A 511 18.95 -4.64 -20.47
C ILE A 511 19.76 -5.17 -19.27
N GLY A 512 20.52 -6.24 -19.44
CA GLY A 512 21.39 -6.80 -18.40
C GLY A 512 22.44 -5.81 -17.90
N LYS A 513 23.17 -5.14 -18.81
CA LYS A 513 24.15 -4.10 -18.46
C LYS A 513 23.53 -2.89 -17.76
N LEU A 514 22.31 -2.50 -18.12
CA LEU A 514 21.59 -1.43 -17.44
C LEU A 514 21.19 -1.86 -16.01
N ALA A 515 20.90 -3.14 -15.80
CA ALA A 515 20.61 -3.70 -14.48
C ALA A 515 21.79 -3.49 -13.52
N GLU A 516 23.01 -3.75 -13.98
CA GLU A 516 24.25 -3.58 -13.20
C GLU A 516 24.48 -2.12 -12.76
N LYS A 517 24.24 -1.16 -13.67
CA LYS A 517 24.39 0.28 -13.37
C LYS A 517 23.36 0.81 -12.37
N SER A 518 22.15 0.24 -12.36
CA SER A 518 21.06 0.71 -11.49
C SER A 518 21.27 0.40 -10.00
N VAL A 519 22.10 -0.59 -9.68
CA VAL A 519 22.45 -0.97 -8.29
C VAL A 519 23.28 0.11 -7.59
N GLU A 520 23.88 1.06 -8.32
CA GLU A 520 24.69 2.15 -7.76
C GLU A 520 23.90 3.44 -7.45
N CYS A 521 22.65 3.58 -7.91
CA CYS A 521 21.83 4.80 -7.75
C CYS A 521 20.50 4.51 -7.04
N GLU A 522 20.54 4.19 -5.74
CA GLU A 522 19.36 3.94 -4.90
C GLU A 522 18.57 5.20 -4.48
N HIS A 523 18.73 6.35 -5.13
CA HIS A 523 17.91 7.54 -4.84
C HIS A 523 17.23 8.08 -6.09
N ASN A 524 15.90 7.91 -6.10
CA ASN A 524 14.89 8.44 -7.01
C ASN A 524 14.53 7.52 -8.18
N ILE A 525 13.41 6.80 -8.04
CA ILE A 525 12.20 6.93 -8.87
C ILE A 525 11.13 6.00 -8.25
N VAL A 526 10.30 6.59 -7.39
CA VAL A 526 9.03 5.99 -6.94
C VAL A 526 8.01 6.20 -8.05
N THR A 527 8.12 5.50 -9.18
CA THR A 527 7.03 5.30 -10.17
C THR A 527 7.45 4.28 -11.25
N ASN A 528 7.63 3.02 -10.88
CA ASN A 528 7.22 1.84 -11.65
C ASN A 528 7.69 0.57 -10.92
N ARG A 529 6.73 -0.22 -10.44
CA ARG A 529 6.91 -1.39 -9.56
C ARG A 529 7.51 -2.63 -10.23
N ILE A 530 8.09 -2.54 -11.43
CA ILE A 530 8.54 -3.71 -12.19
C ILE A 530 10.06 -3.79 -12.07
N SER A 531 10.57 -4.86 -11.47
CA SER A 531 12.00 -5.09 -11.36
C SER A 531 12.59 -5.47 -12.72
N VAL A 532 13.91 -5.33 -12.89
CA VAL A 532 14.59 -5.81 -14.12
C VAL A 532 14.40 -7.33 -14.31
N THR A 533 14.26 -8.08 -13.21
CA THR A 533 14.03 -9.53 -13.24
C THR A 533 12.63 -9.89 -13.75
N ASP A 534 11.63 -9.06 -13.48
CA ASP A 534 10.29 -9.21 -14.04
C ASP A 534 10.29 -8.95 -15.56
N PHE A 535 11.08 -7.97 -16.04
CA PHE A 535 11.26 -7.74 -17.48
C PHE A 535 11.94 -8.91 -18.19
N LEU A 536 13.00 -9.47 -17.60
CA LEU A 536 13.69 -10.65 -18.16
C LEU A 536 12.76 -11.87 -18.18
N SER A 537 11.91 -12.02 -17.16
CA SER A 537 10.87 -13.06 -17.14
C SER A 537 9.87 -12.83 -18.28
N LEU A 538 9.35 -11.62 -18.46
CA LEU A 538 8.44 -11.27 -19.56
C LEU A 538 9.08 -11.46 -20.93
N ALA A 539 10.37 -11.13 -21.08
CA ALA A 539 11.12 -11.34 -22.30
C ALA A 539 11.17 -12.83 -22.66
N ALA A 540 11.53 -13.67 -21.69
CA ALA A 540 11.60 -15.11 -21.88
C ALA A 540 10.24 -15.70 -22.29
N HIS A 541 9.16 -15.31 -21.62
CA HIS A 541 7.80 -15.76 -21.98
C HIS A 541 7.40 -15.30 -23.38
N PHE A 542 7.68 -14.04 -23.74
CA PHE A 542 7.35 -13.51 -25.06
C PHE A 542 8.10 -14.24 -26.17
N ALA A 543 9.38 -14.58 -25.98
CA ALA A 543 10.11 -15.40 -26.94
C ALA A 543 9.55 -16.82 -27.08
N LEU A 544 9.13 -17.45 -25.97
CA LEU A 544 8.49 -18.78 -26.01
C LEU A 544 7.16 -18.76 -26.76
N GLU A 545 6.34 -17.73 -26.58
CA GLU A 545 5.07 -17.57 -27.31
C GLU A 545 5.26 -17.37 -28.82
N ASN A 546 6.46 -16.94 -29.24
CA ASN A 546 6.81 -16.70 -30.65
C ASN A 546 7.78 -17.75 -31.21
N ASP A 547 7.91 -18.92 -30.57
CA ASP A 547 8.77 -20.03 -31.01
C ASP A 547 10.27 -19.68 -31.17
N GLN A 548 10.76 -18.68 -30.44
CA GLN A 548 12.16 -18.21 -30.47
C GLN A 548 12.95 -18.76 -29.26
N GLU A 549 13.24 -20.05 -29.26
CA GLU A 549 13.88 -20.76 -28.12
C GLU A 549 15.25 -20.18 -27.73
N ASP A 550 16.06 -19.77 -28.70
CA ASP A 550 17.40 -19.19 -28.45
C ASP A 550 17.33 -17.88 -27.67
N ALA A 551 16.37 -17.01 -28.02
CA ALA A 551 16.18 -15.76 -27.34
C ALA A 551 15.57 -15.96 -25.94
N ALA A 552 14.68 -16.94 -25.77
CA ALA A 552 14.15 -17.33 -24.47
C ALA A 552 15.25 -17.86 -23.55
N ARG A 553 16.17 -18.70 -24.07
CA ARG A 553 17.31 -19.23 -23.33
C ARG A 553 18.17 -18.12 -22.75
N ILE A 554 18.57 -17.15 -23.58
CA ILE A 554 19.43 -16.04 -23.15
C ILE A 554 18.72 -15.15 -22.12
N ALA A 555 17.42 -14.89 -22.28
CA ALA A 555 16.64 -14.16 -21.29
C ALA A 555 16.62 -14.87 -19.93
N PHE A 556 16.46 -16.21 -19.91
CA PHE A 556 16.53 -17.00 -18.68
C PHE A 556 17.94 -17.07 -18.07
N GLU A 557 19.01 -17.10 -18.88
CA GLU A 557 20.39 -17.06 -18.38
C GLU A 557 20.67 -15.75 -17.64
N TYR A 558 20.29 -14.61 -18.23
CA TYR A 558 20.39 -13.31 -17.57
C TYR A 558 19.49 -13.19 -16.33
N LEU A 559 18.30 -13.80 -16.36
CA LEU A 559 17.44 -13.87 -15.18
C LEU A 559 18.11 -14.65 -14.03
N CYS A 560 18.83 -15.73 -14.34
CA CYS A 560 19.60 -16.52 -13.38
C CYS A 560 20.77 -15.75 -12.75
N GLU A 561 21.37 -14.83 -13.51
CA GLU A 561 22.50 -14.01 -13.07
C GLU A 561 22.06 -12.90 -12.11
N TYR A 562 21.02 -12.14 -12.47
CA TYR A 562 20.63 -10.93 -11.74
C TYR A 562 19.53 -11.10 -10.69
N SER A 563 18.71 -12.16 -10.76
CA SER A 563 17.62 -12.32 -9.79
C SER A 563 18.10 -12.72 -8.40
N GLN A 564 17.51 -12.08 -7.39
CA GLN A 564 17.68 -12.43 -5.98
C GLN A 564 16.53 -13.29 -5.45
N ASP A 565 15.45 -13.45 -6.23
CA ASP A 565 14.30 -14.26 -5.85
C ASP A 565 14.53 -15.74 -6.19
N CYS A 566 14.62 -16.56 -5.14
CA CYS A 566 14.77 -18.01 -5.23
C CYS A 566 13.76 -18.66 -6.18
N ASN A 567 12.49 -18.24 -6.14
CA ASN A 567 11.44 -18.86 -6.94
C ASN A 567 11.59 -18.54 -8.42
N GLN A 568 11.89 -17.28 -8.76
CA GLN A 568 12.16 -16.87 -10.14
C GLN A 568 13.41 -17.59 -10.68
N LEU A 569 14.48 -17.66 -9.90
CA LEU A 569 15.72 -18.36 -10.26
C LEU A 569 15.50 -19.86 -10.53
N LEU A 570 14.87 -20.57 -9.61
CA LEU A 570 14.64 -22.01 -9.76
C LEU A 570 13.67 -22.29 -10.92
N THR A 571 12.65 -21.46 -11.12
CA THR A 571 11.74 -21.57 -12.26
C THR A 571 12.48 -21.35 -13.58
N ALA A 572 13.35 -20.33 -13.67
CA ALA A 572 14.18 -20.05 -14.83
C ALA A 572 15.09 -21.25 -15.17
N LEU A 573 15.76 -21.83 -14.17
CA LEU A 573 16.62 -23.00 -14.35
C LEU A 573 15.85 -24.24 -14.80
N ARG A 574 14.62 -24.45 -14.30
CA ARG A 574 13.74 -25.52 -14.79
C ARG A 574 13.35 -25.31 -16.25
N CYS A 575 13.10 -24.06 -16.66
CA CYS A 575 12.79 -23.72 -18.04
C CYS A 575 14.02 -23.94 -18.95
N LEU A 576 15.22 -23.49 -18.53
CA LEU A 576 16.47 -23.72 -19.25
C LEU A 576 16.74 -25.21 -19.48
N ILE A 577 16.58 -26.06 -18.45
CA ILE A 577 16.75 -27.52 -18.59
C ILE A 577 15.75 -28.12 -19.57
N ARG A 578 14.51 -27.62 -19.58
CA ARG A 578 13.46 -28.10 -20.51
C ARG A 578 13.67 -27.62 -21.95
N LEU A 579 14.29 -26.45 -22.13
CA LEU A 579 14.61 -25.88 -23.44
C LEU A 579 15.81 -26.56 -24.11
N VAL A 580 16.62 -27.32 -23.38
CA VAL A 580 17.64 -28.16 -24.03
C VAL A 580 16.94 -29.33 -24.71
N PRO A 581 17.11 -29.52 -26.03
CA PRO A 581 16.48 -30.62 -26.76
C PRO A 581 16.82 -31.98 -26.14
N SER A 582 15.84 -32.90 -26.12
CA SER A 582 16.03 -34.25 -25.58
C SER A 582 17.14 -34.98 -26.34
N ILE A 583 18.03 -35.64 -25.61
CA ILE A 583 19.12 -36.42 -26.20
C ILE A 583 18.51 -37.67 -26.85
N THR A 584 18.63 -37.76 -28.18
CA THR A 584 18.14 -38.89 -28.97
C THR A 584 19.28 -39.82 -29.35
N GLY A 585 18.97 -41.09 -29.64
CA GLY A 585 19.96 -42.06 -30.11
C GLY A 585 20.59 -41.72 -31.49
N THR A 586 20.03 -40.72 -32.18
CA THR A 586 20.41 -40.26 -33.52
C THR A 586 21.30 -39.01 -33.53
N ASP A 587 21.52 -38.36 -32.39
CA ASP A 587 22.40 -37.19 -32.28
C ASP A 587 23.88 -37.59 -32.49
N ASP A 588 24.66 -36.73 -33.15
CA ASP A 588 26.10 -36.92 -33.22
C ASP A 588 26.74 -36.80 -31.83
N GLN A 589 27.91 -37.41 -31.68
CA GLN A 589 28.58 -37.54 -30.38
C GLN A 589 28.98 -36.18 -29.79
N GLN A 590 29.28 -35.18 -30.64
CA GLN A 590 29.70 -33.85 -30.23
C GLN A 590 28.52 -33.02 -29.75
N THR A 591 27.43 -32.96 -30.52
CA THR A 591 26.18 -32.27 -30.13
C THR A 591 25.58 -32.87 -28.86
N ARG A 592 25.63 -34.19 -28.71
CA ARG A 592 25.22 -34.88 -27.48
C ARG A 592 26.04 -34.45 -26.28
N PHE A 593 27.34 -34.27 -26.45
CA PHE A 593 28.23 -33.81 -25.39
C PHE A 593 28.00 -32.33 -25.03
N GLU A 594 27.81 -31.45 -26.01
CA GLU A 594 27.52 -30.03 -25.77
C GLU A 594 26.19 -29.83 -25.02
N ARG A 595 25.15 -30.58 -25.37
CA ARG A 595 23.86 -30.57 -24.65
C ARG A 595 24.01 -31.07 -23.21
N LEU A 596 24.77 -32.14 -22.99
CA LEU A 596 25.05 -32.65 -21.65
C LEU A 596 25.87 -31.66 -20.82
N ASP A 597 26.87 -31.01 -21.41
CA ASP A 597 27.70 -30.04 -20.71
C ASP A 597 26.89 -28.77 -20.34
N SER A 598 25.96 -28.35 -21.21
CA SER A 598 25.00 -27.26 -20.93
C SER A 598 24.06 -27.63 -19.77
N LEU A 599 23.42 -28.80 -19.82
CA LEU A 599 22.55 -29.31 -18.75
C LEU A 599 23.29 -29.44 -17.41
N LYS A 600 24.55 -29.89 -17.45
CA LYS A 600 25.42 -29.96 -16.28
C LYS A 600 25.66 -28.57 -15.69
N SER A 601 25.90 -27.56 -16.52
CA SER A 601 26.10 -26.18 -16.07
C SER A 601 24.87 -25.63 -15.34
N TYR A 602 23.66 -25.81 -15.90
CA TYR A 602 22.42 -25.35 -15.28
C TYR A 602 22.10 -26.10 -13.97
N LEU A 603 22.34 -27.41 -13.93
CA LEU A 603 22.18 -28.20 -12.69
C LEU A 603 23.17 -27.79 -11.60
N LYS A 604 24.41 -27.47 -11.97
CA LYS A 604 25.41 -26.95 -11.04
C LYS A 604 25.01 -25.58 -10.51
N ALA A 605 24.56 -24.67 -11.38
CA ALA A 605 24.05 -23.36 -10.97
C ALA A 605 22.85 -23.48 -10.01
N ALA A 606 21.91 -24.41 -10.29
CA ALA A 606 20.79 -24.71 -9.40
C ALA A 606 21.26 -25.15 -8.00
N TYR A 607 22.24 -26.05 -7.95
CA TYR A 607 22.83 -26.50 -6.69
C TYR A 607 23.49 -25.36 -5.91
N GLU A 608 24.32 -24.54 -6.56
CA GLU A 608 25.01 -23.41 -5.94
C GLU A 608 24.02 -22.39 -5.36
N LYS A 609 22.99 -22.00 -6.13
CA LYS A 609 21.94 -21.07 -5.67
C LYS A 609 21.10 -21.65 -4.54
N LEU A 610 20.76 -22.95 -4.59
CA LEU A 610 20.05 -23.63 -3.50
C LEU A 610 20.87 -23.62 -2.20
N ILE A 611 22.19 -23.82 -2.25
CA ILE A 611 23.04 -23.76 -1.04
C ILE A 611 23.02 -22.37 -0.43
N VAL A 612 23.25 -21.33 -1.24
CA VAL A 612 23.32 -19.93 -0.76
C VAL A 612 22.03 -19.54 -0.06
N HIS A 613 20.87 -19.76 -0.69
CA HIS A 613 19.60 -19.37 -0.10
C HIS A 613 19.17 -20.23 1.10
N VAL A 614 19.66 -21.48 1.18
CA VAL A 614 19.51 -22.33 2.38
C VAL A 614 20.34 -21.79 3.54
N ALA A 615 21.55 -21.30 3.28
CA ALA A 615 22.39 -20.68 4.31
C ALA A 615 21.81 -19.34 4.81
N GLU A 616 21.15 -18.58 3.92
CA GLU A 616 20.49 -17.30 4.25
C GLU A 616 19.12 -17.45 4.94
N GLY A 617 18.58 -18.67 5.05
CA GLY A 617 17.27 -18.91 5.69
C GLY A 617 16.06 -18.38 4.93
N LYS A 618 16.22 -18.01 3.64
CA LYS A 618 15.17 -17.38 2.82
C LYS A 618 14.15 -18.36 2.22
N MET A 619 14.25 -19.66 2.50
CA MET A 619 13.44 -20.69 1.86
C MET A 619 12.70 -21.58 2.88
N THR A 620 11.44 -21.89 2.61
CA THR A 620 10.65 -22.82 3.42
C THR A 620 11.14 -24.26 3.25
N VAL A 621 10.95 -25.09 4.28
CA VAL A 621 11.41 -26.50 4.30
C VAL A 621 10.75 -27.32 3.17
N GLU A 622 9.47 -27.06 2.90
CA GLU A 622 8.70 -27.75 1.86
C GLU A 622 9.20 -27.40 0.46
N LEU A 623 9.35 -26.10 0.15
CA LEU A 623 9.85 -25.63 -1.14
C LEU A 623 11.26 -26.17 -1.39
N LYS A 624 12.15 -26.09 -0.39
CA LYS A 624 13.50 -26.69 -0.43
C LYS A 624 13.46 -28.16 -0.82
N SER A 625 12.60 -28.94 -0.15
CA SER A 625 12.51 -30.38 -0.36
C SER A 625 11.98 -30.72 -1.75
N SER A 626 11.01 -29.94 -2.26
CA SER A 626 10.38 -30.16 -3.56
C SER A 626 11.33 -29.85 -4.72
N GLU A 627 12.01 -28.71 -4.67
CA GLU A 627 12.92 -28.24 -5.72
C GLU A 627 14.18 -29.10 -5.77
N ALA A 628 14.81 -29.37 -4.62
CA ALA A 628 15.98 -30.26 -4.56
C ALA A 628 15.65 -31.67 -5.08
N ASN A 629 14.46 -32.21 -4.78
CA ASN A 629 14.04 -33.49 -5.33
C ASN A 629 13.85 -33.46 -6.85
N TRP A 630 13.34 -32.36 -7.41
CA TRP A 630 13.18 -32.20 -8.85
C TRP A 630 14.54 -32.22 -9.55
N PHE A 631 15.46 -31.34 -9.17
CA PHE A 631 16.79 -31.26 -9.80
C PHE A 631 17.61 -32.55 -9.60
N ARG A 632 17.53 -33.18 -8.42
CA ARG A 632 18.17 -34.47 -8.14
C ARG A 632 17.72 -35.56 -9.12
N LYS A 633 16.41 -35.70 -9.34
CA LYS A 633 15.86 -36.71 -10.25
C LYS A 633 16.34 -36.49 -11.69
N ILE A 634 16.40 -35.23 -12.14
CA ILE A 634 16.92 -34.90 -13.46
C ILE A 634 18.40 -35.26 -13.58
N ALA A 635 19.24 -34.86 -12.61
CA ALA A 635 20.66 -35.21 -12.60
C ALA A 635 20.88 -36.74 -12.63
N TRP A 636 20.10 -37.51 -11.86
CA TRP A 636 20.14 -38.97 -11.87
C TRP A 636 19.77 -39.54 -13.25
N ASN A 637 18.68 -39.06 -13.86
CA ASN A 637 18.24 -39.53 -15.17
C ASN A 637 19.26 -39.21 -16.28
N LEU A 638 19.89 -38.03 -16.23
CA LEU A 638 20.97 -37.67 -17.17
C LEU A 638 22.22 -38.52 -16.98
N ALA A 639 22.55 -38.90 -15.74
CA ALA A 639 23.66 -39.83 -15.47
C ALA A 639 23.43 -41.19 -16.15
N LEU A 640 22.20 -41.72 -16.08
CA LEU A 640 21.83 -42.97 -16.75
C LEU A 640 21.94 -42.87 -18.28
N GLN A 641 21.66 -41.70 -18.85
CA GLN A 641 21.81 -41.47 -20.30
C GLN A 641 23.27 -41.34 -20.76
N CYS A 642 24.24 -41.33 -19.85
CA CYS A 642 25.67 -41.19 -20.15
C CYS A 642 26.44 -42.52 -20.26
N GLU A 643 25.78 -43.64 -20.66
CA GLU A 643 26.39 -44.99 -20.73
C GLU A 643 27.74 -45.03 -21.45
N ASN A 644 27.90 -44.21 -22.49
CA ASN A 644 29.10 -44.16 -23.33
C ASN A 644 30.19 -43.20 -22.81
N CYS A 645 29.98 -42.52 -21.67
CA CYS A 645 30.91 -41.53 -21.12
C CYS A 645 30.99 -41.60 -19.58
N PRO A 646 31.88 -42.45 -19.03
CA PRO A 646 32.00 -42.68 -17.59
C PRO A 646 32.32 -41.41 -16.78
N SER A 647 33.06 -40.46 -17.35
CA SER A 647 33.40 -39.20 -16.70
C SER A 647 32.17 -38.31 -16.47
N ARG A 648 31.33 -38.11 -17.49
CA ARG A 648 30.09 -37.31 -17.38
C ARG A 648 29.05 -38.02 -16.53
N MET A 649 28.92 -39.33 -16.66
CA MET A 649 28.06 -40.15 -15.80
C MET A 649 28.40 -39.94 -14.31
N ARG A 650 29.69 -40.00 -13.96
CA ARG A 650 30.16 -39.73 -12.60
C ARG A 650 29.79 -38.31 -12.14
N ASP A 651 29.98 -37.31 -12.99
CA ASP A 651 29.73 -35.93 -12.62
C ASP A 651 28.23 -35.67 -12.35
N PHE A 652 27.33 -36.22 -13.16
CA PHE A 652 25.87 -36.12 -12.93
C PHE A 652 25.40 -36.90 -11.69
N PHE A 653 25.94 -38.10 -11.43
CA PHE A 653 25.67 -38.82 -10.19
C PHE A 653 26.16 -38.05 -8.96
N THR A 654 27.31 -37.39 -9.07
CA THR A 654 27.87 -36.55 -8.00
C THR A 654 26.97 -35.35 -7.74
N LEU A 655 26.51 -34.65 -8.78
CA LEU A 655 25.56 -33.54 -8.66
C LEU A 655 24.22 -34.00 -8.05
N SER A 656 23.68 -35.14 -8.49
CA SER A 656 22.48 -35.74 -7.89
C SER A 656 22.66 -35.97 -6.39
N TYR A 657 23.80 -36.55 -5.98
CA TYR A 657 24.11 -36.79 -4.58
C TYR A 657 24.22 -35.50 -3.77
N GLN A 658 24.94 -34.52 -4.31
CA GLN A 658 25.11 -33.20 -3.68
C GLN A 658 23.77 -32.50 -3.45
N ILE A 659 22.88 -32.48 -4.44
CA ILE A 659 21.54 -31.91 -4.31
C ILE A 659 20.69 -32.73 -3.32
N ALA A 660 20.80 -34.06 -3.31
CA ALA A 660 20.08 -34.92 -2.37
C ALA A 660 20.40 -34.59 -0.91
N SER A 661 21.66 -34.27 -0.61
CA SER A 661 22.13 -33.92 0.73
C SER A 661 21.44 -32.68 1.33
N LEU A 662 20.84 -31.83 0.48
CA LEU A 662 20.07 -30.67 0.92
C LEU A 662 18.69 -31.04 1.48
N THR A 663 18.18 -32.24 1.20
CA THR A 663 16.88 -32.72 1.69
C THR A 663 17.02 -33.51 2.99
N GLN A 664 16.07 -33.39 3.92
CA GLN A 664 16.03 -34.20 5.16
C GLN A 664 15.73 -35.70 4.90
N ALA A 665 15.71 -36.14 3.65
CA ALA A 665 15.45 -37.52 3.26
C ALA A 665 16.69 -38.41 3.46
N ARG A 666 17.08 -38.64 4.73
CA ARG A 666 18.16 -39.56 5.12
C ARG A 666 17.99 -40.96 4.51
N GLU A 667 16.76 -41.41 4.30
CA GLU A 667 16.46 -42.76 3.81
C GLU A 667 16.82 -42.96 2.33
N HIS A 668 16.57 -41.98 1.45
CA HIS A 668 16.97 -42.06 0.04
C HIS A 668 18.46 -41.79 -0.19
N ILE A 669 19.08 -40.98 0.69
CA ILE A 669 20.53 -40.71 0.69
C ILE A 669 21.30 -41.98 1.06
N GLN A 670 20.82 -42.73 2.06
CA GLN A 670 21.38 -44.04 2.41
C GLN A 670 21.22 -45.03 1.26
N ILE A 671 20.08 -45.07 0.55
CA ILE A 671 19.89 -45.98 -0.60
C ILE A 671 20.81 -45.64 -1.78
N CYS A 672 21.08 -44.36 -2.08
CA CYS A 672 22.04 -44.00 -3.14
C CYS A 672 23.51 -44.29 -2.74
N TRP A 673 23.86 -44.10 -1.47
CA TRP A 673 25.14 -44.52 -0.91
C TRP A 673 25.26 -46.05 -0.91
N ASP A 674 24.19 -46.71 -0.47
CA ASP A 674 23.69 -48.08 -0.68
C ASP A 674 24.11 -48.66 -2.03
N ILE A 675 23.56 -48.09 -3.09
CA ILE A 675 23.71 -48.51 -4.49
C ILE A 675 25.11 -48.23 -5.04
N TRP A 676 25.74 -47.11 -4.68
CA TRP A 676 27.12 -46.81 -5.09
C TRP A 676 28.14 -47.69 -4.34
N ALA A 677 27.94 -47.90 -3.05
CA ALA A 677 28.70 -48.81 -2.21
C ALA A 677 28.47 -50.26 -2.62
N THR A 678 27.25 -50.68 -2.99
CA THR A 678 26.98 -52.01 -3.54
C THR A 678 27.53 -52.18 -4.95
N LEU A 679 27.49 -51.20 -5.86
CA LEU A 679 28.19 -51.27 -7.15
C LEU A 679 29.72 -51.40 -6.98
N LYS A 680 30.27 -50.84 -5.90
CA LYS A 680 31.68 -50.99 -5.51
C LYS A 680 31.95 -52.30 -4.74
N ALA A 681 30.94 -52.85 -4.06
CA ALA A 681 31.05 -53.97 -3.12
C ALA A 681 30.33 -55.26 -3.54
N THR A 682 29.77 -55.36 -4.75
CA THR A 682 29.22 -56.61 -5.34
C THR A 682 30.33 -57.58 -5.77
N VAL A 683 31.26 -57.84 -4.86
CA VAL A 683 31.87 -59.14 -4.60
C VAL A 683 31.32 -59.58 -3.25
N GLY A 684 30.24 -60.37 -3.26
CA GLY A 684 29.81 -61.17 -2.11
C GLY A 684 28.58 -60.66 -1.33
N ALA A 685 27.45 -61.36 -1.55
CA ALA A 685 26.30 -61.56 -0.66
C ALA A 685 25.40 -60.36 -0.28
N MET A 686 24.18 -60.34 -0.84
CA MET A 686 23.01 -59.75 -0.20
C MET A 686 21.75 -60.58 -0.50
N GLU A 687 21.04 -60.97 0.55
CA GLU A 687 19.59 -61.18 0.51
C GLU A 687 18.86 -59.90 1.01
N SER A 688 17.61 -59.77 0.56
CA SER A 688 16.62 -58.66 0.58
C SER A 688 16.66 -57.59 1.70
N PRO A 689 16.24 -56.33 1.41
CA PRO A 689 14.81 -56.04 1.12
C PRO A 689 14.45 -55.56 -0.31
N ALA A 690 15.40 -55.40 -1.24
CA ALA A 690 15.11 -54.90 -2.59
C ALA A 690 15.80 -55.73 -3.68
N HIS A 691 15.18 -56.85 -4.06
CA HIS A 691 15.68 -57.74 -5.10
C HIS A 691 15.36 -57.19 -6.50
N TYR A 692 16.38 -56.76 -7.26
CA TYR A 692 16.27 -56.46 -8.70
C TYR A 692 17.06 -57.49 -9.55
N PRO A 693 16.52 -58.71 -9.77
CA PRO A 693 17.26 -59.82 -10.37
C PRO A 693 17.82 -59.52 -11.78
N SER A 694 17.10 -58.74 -12.58
CA SER A 694 17.46 -58.44 -13.97
C SER A 694 18.71 -57.56 -14.09
N VAL A 695 18.90 -56.61 -13.16
CA VAL A 695 20.07 -55.71 -13.14
C VAL A 695 21.29 -56.45 -12.61
N CYS A 696 21.14 -57.23 -11.53
CA CYS A 696 22.20 -58.08 -10.99
C CYS A 696 22.68 -59.11 -12.02
N LYS A 697 21.76 -59.74 -12.75
CA LYS A 697 22.08 -60.70 -13.82
C LYS A 697 22.87 -60.06 -14.97
N LYS A 698 22.52 -58.85 -15.41
CA LYS A 698 23.28 -58.12 -16.44
C LYS A 698 24.68 -57.74 -15.97
N ALA A 699 24.81 -57.21 -14.76
CA ALA A 699 26.11 -56.84 -14.19
C ALA A 699 27.03 -58.07 -14.00
N LEU A 700 26.50 -59.18 -13.50
CA LEU A 700 27.24 -60.43 -13.33
C LEU A 700 27.68 -61.05 -14.66
N LYS A 701 26.86 -60.99 -15.72
CA LYS A 701 27.25 -61.41 -17.08
C LYS A 701 28.45 -60.63 -17.60
N ILE A 702 28.44 -59.30 -17.42
CA ILE A 702 29.56 -58.45 -17.84
C ILE A 702 30.81 -58.79 -17.03
N ALA A 703 30.69 -58.91 -15.70
CA ALA A 703 31.79 -59.28 -14.82
C ALA A 703 32.42 -60.65 -15.19
N PHE A 704 31.58 -61.67 -15.46
CA PHE A 704 32.04 -62.98 -15.92
C PHE A 704 32.76 -62.90 -17.29
N SER A 705 32.21 -62.14 -18.25
CA SER A 705 32.83 -61.96 -19.56
C SER A 705 34.20 -61.25 -19.51
N LEU A 706 34.38 -60.33 -18.56
CA LEU A 706 35.63 -59.62 -18.33
C LEU A 706 36.66 -60.53 -17.67
N GLN A 707 36.24 -61.33 -16.67
CA GLN A 707 37.12 -62.29 -16.01
C GLN A 707 37.66 -63.35 -16.99
N LYS A 708 36.82 -63.83 -17.92
CA LYS A 708 37.20 -64.80 -18.96
C LYS A 708 38.28 -64.26 -19.93
N LYS A 709 38.35 -62.94 -20.11
CA LYS A 709 39.31 -62.26 -20.99
C LYS A 709 40.65 -61.95 -20.32
N GLN A 710 40.78 -62.15 -19.00
CA GLN A 710 42.04 -61.94 -18.30
C GLN A 710 43.02 -63.09 -18.56
N PRO A 711 44.33 -62.79 -18.66
CA PRO A 711 45.36 -63.80 -18.91
C PRO A 711 45.53 -64.80 -17.77
N ASP A 712 45.35 -64.37 -16.52
CA ASP A 712 45.33 -65.22 -15.32
C ASP A 712 43.86 -65.51 -14.93
N LYS A 713 43.35 -66.67 -15.34
CA LYS A 713 41.97 -67.08 -15.06
C LYS A 713 41.83 -67.54 -13.60
N ASP A 714 41.44 -66.64 -12.70
CA ASP A 714 41.06 -67.00 -11.32
C ASP A 714 39.82 -67.92 -11.32
N VAL A 715 40.05 -69.23 -11.17
CA VAL A 715 39.01 -70.27 -11.21
C VAL A 715 38.03 -70.13 -10.04
N ILE A 716 38.52 -69.72 -8.87
CA ILE A 716 37.69 -69.53 -7.67
C ILE A 716 36.71 -68.37 -7.87
N ARG A 717 37.16 -67.27 -8.46
CA ARG A 717 36.27 -66.13 -8.75
C ARG A 717 35.26 -66.45 -9.84
N CYS A 718 35.65 -67.21 -10.87
CA CYS A 718 34.73 -67.69 -11.89
C CYS A 718 33.65 -68.60 -11.29
N SER A 719 34.03 -69.51 -10.38
CA SER A 719 33.08 -70.41 -9.70
C SER A 719 32.00 -69.64 -8.93
N LYS A 720 32.39 -68.62 -8.16
CA LYS A 720 31.46 -67.77 -7.39
C LYS A 720 30.53 -66.94 -8.27
N LEU A 721 31.03 -66.44 -9.41
CA LEU A 721 30.23 -65.69 -10.38
C LEU A 721 29.19 -66.58 -11.06
N LEU A 722 29.60 -67.79 -11.49
CA LEU A 722 28.71 -68.79 -12.08
C LEU A 722 27.66 -69.27 -11.07
N HIS A 723 28.06 -69.56 -9.83
CA HIS A 723 27.15 -69.89 -8.73
C HIS A 723 26.08 -68.82 -8.56
N SER A 724 26.48 -67.55 -8.49
CA SER A 724 25.57 -66.41 -8.29
C SER A 724 24.63 -66.23 -9.49
N LEU A 725 25.13 -66.40 -10.72
CA LEU A 725 24.33 -66.33 -11.95
C LEU A 725 23.28 -67.45 -12.01
N ILE A 726 23.65 -68.67 -11.65
CA ILE A 726 22.75 -69.83 -11.61
C ILE A 726 21.72 -69.68 -10.49
N GLN A 727 22.13 -69.25 -9.30
CA GLN A 727 21.24 -69.05 -8.15
C GLN A 727 20.17 -67.98 -8.44
N ILE A 728 20.54 -66.87 -9.07
CA ILE A 728 19.59 -65.80 -9.44
C ILE A 728 18.67 -66.23 -10.60
N SER A 729 19.19 -67.03 -11.55
CA SER A 729 18.42 -67.46 -12.71
C SER A 729 17.47 -68.63 -12.42
N LEU A 730 17.78 -69.47 -11.43
CA LEU A 730 16.97 -70.62 -11.00
C LEU A 730 16.80 -70.64 -9.48
N PRO A 731 16.00 -69.76 -8.85
CA PRO A 731 15.78 -69.79 -7.40
C PRO A 731 15.16 -71.10 -6.92
N THR A 732 15.48 -71.52 -5.70
CA THR A 732 14.95 -72.76 -5.10
C THR A 732 13.42 -72.68 -4.92
N GLY A 733 12.66 -73.64 -5.49
CA GLY A 733 11.21 -73.80 -5.19
C GLY A 733 10.20 -73.39 -6.27
N LEU A 734 10.60 -73.13 -7.51
CA LEU A 734 9.66 -72.84 -8.61
C LEU A 734 9.09 -74.12 -9.24
N MET A 735 7.75 -74.18 -9.37
CA MET A 735 7.03 -75.32 -9.97
C MET A 735 6.83 -75.21 -11.48
N GLU A 736 7.14 -74.07 -12.11
CA GLU A 736 7.13 -73.92 -13.58
C GLU A 736 8.34 -73.09 -14.01
N ILE A 737 9.29 -73.70 -14.74
CA ILE A 737 10.46 -73.02 -15.28
C ILE A 737 10.26 -72.83 -16.79
N GLU A 738 10.37 -71.60 -17.27
CA GLU A 738 10.32 -71.25 -18.69
C GLU A 738 11.49 -71.90 -19.46
N SER A 739 11.22 -72.42 -20.67
CA SER A 739 12.22 -73.12 -21.49
C SER A 739 13.43 -72.24 -21.85
N GLN A 740 13.22 -70.94 -22.04
CA GLN A 740 14.29 -69.98 -22.36
C GLN A 740 15.25 -69.77 -21.19
N VAL A 741 14.76 -69.83 -19.95
CA VAL A 741 15.59 -69.72 -18.75
C VAL A 741 16.43 -70.99 -18.57
N LEU A 742 15.88 -72.16 -18.87
CA LEU A 742 16.63 -73.42 -18.83
C LEU A 742 17.76 -73.45 -19.86
N GLU A 743 17.55 -72.93 -21.09
CA GLU A 743 18.62 -72.83 -22.10
C GLU A 743 19.75 -71.90 -21.66
N GLU A 744 19.40 -70.74 -21.09
CA GLU A 744 20.40 -69.79 -20.60
C GLU A 744 21.20 -70.36 -19.43
N VAL A 745 20.54 -71.05 -18.49
CA VAL A 745 21.24 -71.65 -17.37
C VAL A 745 22.06 -72.86 -17.81
N TRP A 746 21.58 -73.65 -18.78
CA TRP A 746 22.36 -74.72 -19.40
C TRP A 746 23.71 -74.21 -19.90
N TRP A 747 23.73 -73.02 -20.53
CA TRP A 747 24.98 -72.39 -20.97
C TRP A 747 25.94 -72.12 -19.80
N TYR A 748 25.46 -71.65 -18.64
CA TYR A 748 26.31 -71.45 -17.45
C TYR A 748 26.91 -72.77 -16.93
N TYR A 749 26.15 -73.86 -16.99
CA TYR A 749 26.63 -75.18 -16.59
C TYR A 749 27.68 -75.74 -17.56
N GLU A 750 27.49 -75.59 -18.87
CA GLU A 750 28.51 -75.98 -19.86
C GLU A 750 29.78 -75.14 -19.74
N GLU A 751 29.67 -73.84 -19.44
CA GLU A 751 30.84 -73.00 -19.14
C GLU A 751 31.56 -73.46 -17.86
N ALA A 752 30.82 -73.89 -16.83
CA ALA A 752 31.43 -74.47 -15.62
C ALA A 752 32.18 -75.78 -15.94
N LEU A 753 31.59 -76.69 -16.74
CA LEU A 753 32.25 -77.92 -17.18
C LEU A 753 33.48 -77.64 -18.03
N MET A 754 33.40 -76.68 -18.97
CA MET A 754 34.56 -76.28 -19.76
C MET A 754 35.69 -75.73 -18.90
N ILE A 755 35.39 -75.01 -17.81
CA ILE A 755 36.42 -74.55 -16.87
C ILE A 755 37.03 -75.76 -16.14
N ILE A 756 36.20 -76.67 -15.62
CA ILE A 756 36.65 -77.88 -14.90
C ILE A 756 37.53 -78.79 -15.78
N GLU A 757 37.18 -78.96 -17.06
CA GLU A 757 37.90 -79.84 -17.99
C GLU A 757 39.21 -79.22 -18.53
N ASN A 758 39.29 -77.89 -18.62
CA ASN A 758 40.41 -77.18 -19.27
C ASN A 758 41.34 -76.41 -18.32
N SER A 759 41.03 -76.29 -17.02
CA SER A 759 41.89 -75.56 -16.07
C SER A 759 42.98 -76.44 -15.44
N GLN A 760 44.18 -75.89 -15.24
CA GLN A 760 45.23 -76.51 -14.42
C GLN A 760 45.04 -76.27 -12.92
N GLU A 761 44.24 -75.26 -12.54
CA GLU A 761 43.86 -74.99 -11.15
C GLU A 761 42.65 -75.84 -10.72
N GLU A 762 42.63 -76.23 -9.44
CA GLU A 762 41.60 -77.11 -8.87
C GLU A 762 40.29 -76.35 -8.64
N TYR A 763 39.24 -76.74 -9.37
CA TYR A 763 37.90 -76.18 -9.17
C TYR A 763 37.35 -76.64 -7.80
N PRO A 764 36.72 -75.77 -6.98
CA PRO A 764 36.28 -76.15 -5.65
C PRO A 764 35.32 -77.36 -5.65
N GLU A 765 35.69 -78.44 -4.97
CA GLU A 765 34.92 -79.70 -4.94
C GLU A 765 33.49 -79.51 -4.39
N VAL A 766 33.32 -78.58 -3.45
CA VAL A 766 32.01 -78.20 -2.87
C VAL A 766 31.10 -77.52 -3.91
N GLU A 767 31.67 -76.70 -4.79
CA GLU A 767 30.93 -76.04 -5.88
C GLU A 767 30.56 -77.05 -6.98
N MET A 768 31.44 -78.01 -7.28
CA MET A 768 31.10 -79.13 -8.19
C MET A 768 29.97 -79.98 -7.63
N LEU A 769 30.00 -80.29 -6.33
CA LEU A 769 28.93 -81.02 -5.66
C LEU A 769 27.60 -80.24 -5.73
N TRP A 770 27.65 -78.92 -5.50
CA TRP A 770 26.47 -78.06 -5.59
C TRP A 770 25.90 -78.02 -7.01
N LEU A 771 26.75 -77.86 -8.04
CA LEU A 771 26.35 -77.89 -9.45
C LEU A 771 25.72 -79.24 -9.81
N MET A 772 26.37 -80.35 -9.43
CA MET A 772 25.88 -81.71 -9.63
C MET A 772 24.50 -81.91 -9.01
N THR A 773 24.35 -81.58 -7.73
CA THR A 773 23.11 -81.78 -6.97
C THR A 773 21.98 -80.93 -7.53
N ARG A 774 22.28 -79.68 -7.92
CA ARG A 774 21.28 -78.77 -8.47
C ARG A 774 20.84 -79.16 -9.89
N ALA A 775 21.77 -79.60 -10.74
CA ALA A 775 21.45 -80.13 -12.07
C ALA A 775 20.58 -81.40 -11.96
N TRP A 776 20.93 -82.29 -11.02
CA TRP A 776 20.16 -83.51 -10.74
C TRP A 776 18.75 -83.20 -10.24
N ASN A 777 18.60 -82.30 -9.27
CA ASN A 777 17.30 -81.88 -8.75
C ASN A 777 16.44 -81.18 -9.81
N THR A 778 17.07 -80.43 -10.73
CA THR A 778 16.39 -79.82 -11.88
C THR A 778 15.86 -80.90 -12.82
N GLY A 779 16.66 -81.92 -13.13
CA GLY A 779 16.22 -83.08 -13.91
C GLY A 779 15.10 -83.87 -13.23
N ALA A 780 15.19 -84.10 -11.91
CA ALA A 780 14.16 -84.77 -11.13
C ALA A 780 12.83 -83.98 -11.09
N SER A 781 12.90 -82.64 -11.01
CA SER A 781 11.72 -81.77 -11.09
C SER A 781 11.09 -81.79 -12.50
N LEU A 782 11.90 -81.79 -13.55
CA LEU A 782 11.39 -81.91 -14.92
C LEU A 782 10.77 -83.28 -15.18
N TYR A 783 11.31 -84.33 -14.55
CA TYR A 783 10.75 -85.68 -14.59
C TYR A 783 9.37 -85.74 -13.93
N SER A 784 9.20 -85.13 -12.74
CA SER A 784 7.88 -85.08 -12.07
C SER A 784 6.85 -84.23 -12.82
N LEU A 785 7.29 -83.31 -13.70
CA LEU A 785 6.44 -82.49 -14.58
C LEU A 785 6.15 -83.16 -15.94
N GLY A 786 6.61 -84.40 -16.18
CA GLY A 786 6.37 -85.13 -17.42
C GLY A 786 7.22 -84.69 -18.63
N LYS A 787 8.23 -83.83 -18.42
CA LYS A 787 9.17 -83.37 -19.46
C LYS A 787 10.37 -84.32 -19.57
N TYR A 788 10.12 -85.53 -20.06
CA TYR A 788 11.09 -86.63 -20.00
C TYR A 788 12.40 -86.35 -20.78
N THR A 789 12.32 -85.76 -21.97
CA THR A 789 13.52 -85.47 -22.79
C THR A 789 14.46 -84.46 -22.13
N GLU A 790 13.92 -83.44 -21.49
CA GLU A 790 14.70 -82.43 -20.76
C GLU A 790 15.20 -83.00 -19.44
N ALA A 791 14.39 -83.84 -18.75
CA ALA A 791 14.80 -84.52 -17.54
C ALA A 791 16.04 -85.39 -17.76
N GLU A 792 16.08 -86.19 -18.84
CA GLU A 792 17.26 -86.99 -19.21
C GLU A 792 18.50 -86.12 -19.45
N LYS A 793 18.35 -85.00 -20.18
CA LYS A 793 19.46 -84.06 -20.42
C LYS A 793 20.03 -83.51 -19.11
N TRP A 794 19.17 -83.06 -18.19
CA TRP A 794 19.59 -82.46 -16.91
C TRP A 794 20.13 -83.49 -15.91
N CYS A 795 19.55 -84.68 -15.83
CA CYS A 795 20.11 -85.78 -15.04
C CYS A 795 21.45 -86.24 -15.61
N GLY A 796 21.58 -86.34 -16.94
CA GLY A 796 22.84 -86.65 -17.63
C GLY A 796 23.92 -85.59 -17.40
N LEU A 797 23.54 -84.31 -17.32
CA LEU A 797 24.44 -83.23 -16.92
C LEU A 797 24.95 -83.42 -15.47
N GLY A 798 24.07 -83.78 -14.54
CA GLY A 798 24.48 -84.17 -13.18
C GLY A 798 25.47 -85.33 -13.17
N MET A 799 25.26 -86.35 -14.01
CA MET A 799 26.19 -87.48 -14.18
C MET A 799 27.56 -87.07 -14.74
N ARG A 800 27.64 -86.00 -15.56
CA ARG A 800 28.92 -85.46 -16.03
C ARG A 800 29.72 -84.85 -14.89
N PHE A 801 29.11 -84.01 -14.05
CA PHE A 801 29.78 -83.44 -12.87
C PHE A 801 30.21 -84.52 -11.86
N LEU A 802 29.42 -85.57 -11.66
CA LEU A 802 29.76 -86.69 -10.79
C LEU A 802 31.11 -87.34 -11.14
N LYS A 803 31.49 -87.38 -12.42
CA LYS A 803 32.79 -87.93 -12.86
C LYS A 803 33.99 -87.10 -12.39
N HIS A 804 33.79 -85.81 -12.16
CA HIS A 804 34.82 -84.85 -11.74
C HIS A 804 34.89 -84.67 -10.22
N LEU A 805 33.97 -85.27 -9.45
CA LEU A 805 34.09 -85.32 -8.00
C LEU A 805 35.26 -86.25 -7.60
N GLY A 806 36.03 -85.82 -6.60
CA GLY A 806 37.16 -86.56 -6.06
C GLY A 806 36.73 -87.46 -4.91
N SER A 807 36.92 -86.97 -3.68
CA SER A 807 36.64 -87.70 -2.44
C SER A 807 35.15 -88.00 -2.23
N LEU A 808 34.27 -87.12 -2.73
CA LEU A 808 32.83 -87.21 -2.50
C LEU A 808 32.12 -88.17 -3.45
N ARG A 809 32.75 -88.55 -4.57
CA ARG A 809 32.14 -89.37 -5.63
C ARG A 809 31.56 -90.69 -5.12
N ALA A 810 32.33 -91.41 -4.29
CA ALA A 810 31.93 -92.72 -3.78
C ALA A 810 30.61 -92.71 -2.98
N SER A 811 30.25 -91.56 -2.39
CA SER A 811 29.02 -91.42 -1.59
C SER A 811 27.76 -91.27 -2.44
N TYR A 812 27.87 -90.72 -3.65
CA TYR A 812 26.73 -90.42 -4.53
C TYR A 812 26.64 -91.33 -5.75
N GLU A 813 27.77 -91.92 -6.19
CA GLU A 813 27.87 -92.65 -7.46
C GLU A 813 26.93 -93.85 -7.54
N SER A 814 26.88 -94.70 -6.51
CA SER A 814 25.99 -95.86 -6.51
C SER A 814 24.51 -95.49 -6.54
N GLN A 815 24.12 -94.42 -5.82
CA GLN A 815 22.73 -93.96 -5.75
C GLN A 815 22.30 -93.27 -7.05
N MET A 816 23.12 -92.37 -7.59
CA MET A 816 22.81 -91.65 -8.83
C MET A 816 22.84 -92.59 -10.04
N ILE A 817 23.79 -93.53 -10.16
CA ILE A 817 23.79 -94.51 -11.27
C ILE A 817 22.53 -95.40 -11.23
N GLY A 818 22.15 -95.89 -10.04
CA GLY A 818 20.95 -96.72 -9.87
C GLY A 818 19.67 -95.97 -10.23
N LEU A 819 19.50 -94.75 -9.72
CA LEU A 819 18.35 -93.90 -10.01
C LEU A 819 18.34 -93.43 -11.48
N TYR A 820 19.50 -93.14 -12.07
CA TYR A 820 19.60 -92.76 -13.49
C TYR A 820 19.15 -93.91 -14.40
N ALA A 821 19.58 -95.13 -14.09
CA ALA A 821 19.15 -96.32 -14.81
C ALA A 821 17.62 -96.51 -14.69
N GLU A 822 17.04 -96.35 -13.49
CA GLU A 822 15.58 -96.43 -13.31
C GLU A 822 14.82 -95.33 -14.06
N ILE A 823 15.34 -94.10 -14.10
CA ILE A 823 14.75 -92.99 -14.85
C ILE A 823 14.74 -93.30 -16.35
N LEU A 824 15.87 -93.77 -16.91
CA LEU A 824 15.96 -94.16 -18.33
C LEU A 824 14.98 -95.31 -18.65
N ASP A 825 14.91 -96.32 -17.78
CA ASP A 825 14.07 -97.50 -17.95
C ASP A 825 12.56 -97.19 -17.83
N ARG A 826 12.18 -96.18 -17.03
CA ARG A 826 10.79 -95.65 -16.98
C ARG A 826 10.48 -94.74 -18.16
N MET A 827 11.42 -93.93 -18.61
CA MET A 827 11.25 -93.07 -19.79
C MET A 827 11.05 -93.88 -21.08
N ASP A 828 11.77 -94.99 -21.25
CA ASP A 828 11.59 -95.91 -22.37
C ASP A 828 10.24 -96.64 -22.35
N ARG A 829 9.59 -96.75 -21.19
CA ARG A 829 8.22 -97.25 -21.06
C ARG A 829 7.19 -96.20 -21.42
N GLU A 830 7.37 -94.93 -21.03
CA GLU A 830 6.44 -93.84 -21.34
C GLU A 830 6.52 -93.38 -22.81
N LYS A 831 7.71 -93.39 -23.43
CA LYS A 831 7.87 -93.15 -24.89
C LYS A 831 7.11 -94.17 -25.76
N LYS A 832 6.73 -95.33 -25.22
CA LYS A 832 5.97 -96.39 -25.91
C LYS A 832 4.45 -96.29 -25.72
N VAL A 833 3.93 -95.37 -24.89
CA VAL A 833 2.51 -95.28 -24.50
C VAL A 833 1.76 -94.12 -25.18
N LEU A 834 2.45 -93.20 -25.86
CA LEU A 834 1.82 -92.14 -26.65
C LEU A 834 1.52 -92.62 -28.09
N PRO A 835 0.27 -92.55 -28.60
CA PRO A 835 -0.02 -92.84 -30.00
C PRO A 835 0.62 -91.77 -30.90
N VAL A 836 1.35 -92.23 -31.91
CA VAL A 836 1.81 -91.42 -33.03
C VAL A 836 0.58 -91.09 -33.89
N GLU A 837 0.11 -89.84 -33.87
CA GLU A 837 -0.69 -89.29 -34.97
C GLU A 837 0.18 -88.29 -35.73
N GLU A 838 0.20 -88.48 -37.06
CA GLU A 838 0.94 -87.71 -38.06
C GLU A 838 0.57 -86.23 -38.12
#